data_AF-A0A978SK29-F1
#
_entry.id   AF-A0A978SK29-F1
#
_cell.length_a   1.000
_cell.length_b   1.000
_cell.length_c   1.000
_cell.angle_alpha   90.00
_cell.angle_beta   90.00
_cell.angle_gamma   90.00
#
_symmetry.space_group_name_H-M   'P 1'
#
loop_
_entity.id
_entity.type
_entity.pdbx_description
1 polymer ?
#
loop_
_entity_poly.entity_id
_entity_poly.type
_entity_poly.pdbx_seq_one_letter_code
_entity_poly.pdbx_strand_id
1 'polypeptide(L)'
;MRLIASSNAENIRRWRQSWFFEWLSTNAAQYSYYQNTAIDKPWHWEYRGQATPSEQFEQFAADSMADRDRTLTEAFPIADERFDTQPTEFLSLQEDLPVHTVLDANARIRSGSPEWRSTGRRIPRHTRVRIQAVEGNYANVTGVDGTAYGWTARSNLGTFYKDSEVFAAMPLVPLLPLSIASEWSTLKRALVQTYNRLGGLMAAIATELGIELPAILAVWYVESAGRSHTPNQAIIRFENHLLYDKWGAENQTTYDQHFQHGSHNGIAGDRWENHKFREASTGSFQTSHGEQAREYQVLALASRLAGEEIALQCISIGGPQILIAGYRLLGYETPRDMYDAFQRDERPQVLGFFDFCQYKLGHGRNRGALLRHLAALNWESFTRGYNGAGQVATYSRKLREAYAAVRDLFPTGSSTAQSVESHPMNSSAAFRSFPAPIVPETAVITAGRDELANVPLLRGHRGTQPDLILRWNEMATSPTQIDVVIHLHGYSDDRDRMILSRTKEPNSGFLNPDNASDLSLGRNRPTLAVLPRGNYFGGKSGKGYNFPALITASGLQELINFSLQHFSNGFGLSNLQVDRLILTAHSGGGAPLMQILRHNNPHEVHVFDALYQDASSLIRWADRRIRQDITALQTSAIADPQAWMRAQGGALRVFYRGGTATQSYSVAVHRAIAPLMASLSGNSAIVSDWYRVQRSTVSHNDMPRRYGWQLLADVSTNLPGTFSP
;
A
#
# COMPACT_ATOMS: atom_id res chain seq x y z
N MET A 1 42.08 11.18 -6.63
CA MET A 1 42.41 10.17 -7.67
C MET A 1 41.25 9.19 -7.77
N ARG A 2 40.67 8.97 -8.95
CA ARG A 2 39.47 8.14 -9.13
C ARG A 2 39.89 6.69 -9.40
N LEU A 3 39.64 5.78 -8.46
CA LEU A 3 39.92 4.35 -8.63
C LEU A 3 38.74 3.71 -9.38
N ILE A 4 39.01 3.10 -10.52
CA ILE A 4 38.00 2.47 -11.38
C ILE A 4 38.34 0.97 -11.47
N ALA A 5 37.38 0.11 -11.13
CA ALA A 5 37.50 -1.33 -11.29
C ALA A 5 37.37 -1.69 -12.79
N SER A 6 38.50 -1.80 -13.47
CA SER A 6 38.58 -2.01 -14.92
C SER A 6 39.84 -2.81 -15.25
N SER A 7 39.73 -3.78 -16.16
CA SER A 7 40.85 -4.63 -16.62
C SER A 7 41.90 -3.90 -17.48
N ASN A 8 41.83 -2.57 -17.60
CA ASN A 8 42.85 -1.77 -18.26
C ASN A 8 44.14 -1.74 -17.43
N ALA A 9 45.29 -2.03 -18.05
CA ALA A 9 46.60 -2.12 -17.39
C ALA A 9 46.99 -0.85 -16.62
N GLU A 10 46.65 0.34 -17.11
CA GLU A 10 46.91 1.60 -16.42
C GLU A 10 46.03 1.77 -15.17
N ASN A 11 44.77 1.31 -15.23
CA ASN A 11 43.89 1.31 -14.06
C ASN A 11 44.35 0.29 -13.01
N ILE A 12 44.85 -0.88 -13.44
CA ILE A 12 45.43 -1.89 -12.55
C ILE A 12 46.67 -1.34 -11.84
N ARG A 13 47.59 -0.68 -12.56
CA ARG A 13 48.76 -0.01 -11.96
C ARG A 13 48.36 1.05 -10.94
N ARG A 14 47.42 1.93 -11.29
CA ARG A 14 46.90 2.97 -10.38
C ARG A 14 46.21 2.39 -9.15
N TRP A 15 45.55 1.24 -9.28
CA TRP A 15 44.95 0.55 -8.15
C TRP A 15 46.03 0.00 -7.22
N ARG A 16 47.04 -0.67 -7.76
CA ARG A 16 48.18 -1.23 -6.99
C ARG A 16 49.05 -0.17 -6.31
N GLN A 17 49.07 1.05 -6.83
CA GLN A 17 49.77 2.20 -6.23
C GLN A 17 48.88 3.05 -5.32
N SER A 18 47.62 2.65 -5.10
CA SER A 18 46.70 3.43 -4.28
C SER A 18 46.89 3.16 -2.79
N TRP A 19 46.69 4.21 -1.98
CA TRP A 19 46.68 4.09 -0.52
C TRP A 19 45.72 2.99 -0.02
N PHE A 20 44.62 2.76 -0.74
CA PHE A 20 43.61 1.77 -0.36
C PHE A 20 44.09 0.34 -0.60
N PHE A 21 44.84 0.10 -1.68
CA PHE A 21 45.48 -1.20 -1.92
C PHE A 21 46.60 -1.49 -0.93
N GLU A 22 47.40 -0.48 -0.60
CA GLU A 22 48.42 -0.56 0.45
C GLU A 22 47.76 -0.88 1.80
N TRP A 23 46.71 -0.15 2.16
CA TRP A 23 45.95 -0.39 3.38
C TRP A 23 45.36 -1.81 3.42
N LEU A 24 44.74 -2.29 2.33
CA LEU A 24 44.21 -3.65 2.26
C LEU A 24 45.31 -4.70 2.38
N SER A 25 46.45 -4.50 1.71
CA SER A 25 47.58 -5.44 1.78
C SER A 25 48.17 -5.57 3.17
N THR A 26 48.16 -4.48 3.96
CA THR A 26 48.64 -4.49 5.34
C THR A 26 47.60 -4.99 6.34
N ASN A 27 46.31 -4.70 6.13
CA ASN A 27 45.28 -4.84 7.17
C ASN A 27 44.26 -5.96 6.91
N ALA A 28 44.03 -6.38 5.66
CA ALA A 28 42.91 -7.26 5.31
C ALA A 28 42.95 -8.61 6.04
N ALA A 29 44.14 -9.17 6.28
CA ALA A 29 44.31 -10.44 6.98
C ALA A 29 43.78 -10.38 8.44
N GLN A 30 43.85 -9.22 9.11
CA GLN A 30 43.28 -9.03 10.45
C GLN A 30 41.75 -9.15 10.48
N TYR A 31 41.12 -8.97 9.32
CA TYR A 31 39.68 -9.08 9.12
C TYR A 31 39.30 -10.34 8.34
N SER A 32 40.19 -11.33 8.26
CA SER A 32 40.01 -12.59 7.51
C SER A 32 39.79 -12.42 6.00
N TYR A 33 40.31 -11.33 5.41
CA TYR A 33 40.31 -11.11 3.97
C TYR A 33 41.71 -11.32 3.37
N TYR A 34 41.77 -11.97 2.20
CA TYR A 34 43.02 -12.27 1.49
C TYR A 34 42.90 -11.90 0.02
N GLN A 35 43.97 -11.40 -0.59
CA GLN A 35 43.98 -11.13 -2.02
C GLN A 35 44.05 -12.44 -2.80
N ASN A 36 43.10 -12.67 -3.71
CA ASN A 36 43.21 -13.77 -4.66
C ASN A 36 44.16 -13.37 -5.80
N THR A 37 45.42 -13.80 -5.72
CA THR A 37 46.46 -13.50 -6.71
C THR A 37 46.32 -14.30 -8.00
N ALA A 38 45.47 -15.33 -8.04
CA ALA A 38 45.14 -16.08 -9.26
C ALA A 38 44.23 -15.28 -10.22
N ILE A 39 43.62 -14.18 -9.73
CA ILE A 39 42.85 -13.25 -10.54
C ILE A 39 43.64 -11.93 -10.60
N ASP A 40 44.10 -11.51 -11.80
CA ASP A 40 44.80 -10.23 -11.96
C ASP A 40 43.85 -9.02 -11.94
N LYS A 41 43.17 -8.87 -10.80
CA LYS A 41 42.25 -7.78 -10.48
C LYS A 41 42.56 -7.35 -9.04
N PRO A 42 43.34 -6.29 -8.82
CA PRO A 42 43.87 -5.94 -7.50
C PRO A 42 42.79 -5.57 -6.46
N TRP A 43 41.56 -5.32 -6.90
CA TRP A 43 40.37 -5.12 -6.06
C TRP A 43 39.64 -6.40 -5.66
N HIS A 44 40.10 -7.58 -6.07
CA HIS A 44 39.48 -8.86 -5.72
C HIS A 44 40.09 -9.43 -4.42
N TRP A 45 39.30 -9.43 -3.35
CA TRP A 45 39.67 -9.91 -2.02
C TRP A 45 38.63 -10.89 -1.53
N GLU A 46 39.07 -12.02 -0.98
CA GLU A 46 38.24 -13.13 -0.53
C GLU A 46 38.18 -13.17 0.99
N TYR A 47 36.99 -13.36 1.54
CA TYR A 47 36.81 -13.63 2.97
C TYR A 47 36.98 -15.13 3.23
N ARG A 48 37.86 -15.49 4.17
CA ARG A 48 38.16 -16.90 4.51
C ARG A 48 37.69 -17.31 5.91
N GLY A 49 36.92 -16.46 6.61
CA GLY A 49 36.41 -16.76 7.97
C GLY A 49 37.46 -16.63 9.07
N GLN A 50 37.03 -16.56 10.33
CA GLN A 50 37.93 -16.70 11.48
C GLN A 50 38.03 -18.17 11.86
N ALA A 51 39.25 -18.71 11.89
CA ALA A 51 39.49 -20.04 12.41
C ALA A 51 39.09 -20.10 13.89
N THR A 52 38.24 -21.05 14.25
CA THR A 52 37.99 -21.43 15.63
C THR A 52 39.25 -22.07 16.25
N PRO A 53 39.55 -21.88 17.56
CA PRO A 53 40.76 -22.41 18.20
C PRO A 53 40.83 -23.94 18.39
N SER A 54 40.39 -24.74 17.42
CA SER A 54 40.40 -26.21 17.52
C SER A 54 40.97 -26.94 16.29
N GLU A 55 41.69 -26.25 15.40
CA GLU A 55 42.39 -26.89 14.27
C GLU A 55 43.90 -26.61 14.28
N GLN A 56 44.50 -26.60 15.47
CA GLN A 56 45.92 -26.86 15.66
C GLN A 56 46.08 -28.28 16.18
N PHE A 57 45.87 -29.30 15.34
CA PHE A 57 46.47 -30.64 15.46
C PHE A 57 45.86 -31.50 14.33
N GLU A 58 46.52 -31.48 13.18
CA GLU A 58 46.68 -32.58 12.20
C GLU A 58 46.97 -32.00 10.81
N GLN A 59 48.20 -31.52 10.65
CA GLN A 59 48.83 -31.49 9.33
C GLN A 59 50.30 -31.90 9.47
N PHE A 60 50.47 -33.11 10.01
CA PHE A 60 51.63 -33.97 9.77
C PHE A 60 51.14 -35.13 8.91
N ALA A 61 51.23 -34.98 7.59
CA ALA A 61 51.53 -36.06 6.63
C ALA A 61 51.23 -35.54 5.23
N ALA A 62 52.31 -35.21 4.54
CA ALA A 62 52.36 -35.08 3.10
C ALA A 62 52.14 -36.45 2.41
N ASP A 63 51.92 -36.36 1.11
CA ASP A 63 52.17 -37.39 0.08
C ASP A 63 51.17 -38.55 -0.05
N SER A 64 50.37 -38.55 -1.14
CA SER A 64 50.74 -39.32 -2.33
C SER A 64 49.60 -39.45 -3.36
N MET A 65 50.03 -39.40 -4.63
CA MET A 65 49.47 -40.12 -5.80
C MET A 65 48.26 -39.59 -6.58
N ALA A 66 48.62 -38.78 -7.58
CA ALA A 66 48.35 -38.86 -9.02
C ALA A 66 47.51 -40.03 -9.63
N ASP A 67 46.75 -39.60 -10.66
CA ASP A 67 46.51 -40.25 -11.97
C ASP A 67 45.39 -41.33 -12.10
N ARG A 68 44.33 -41.01 -12.88
CA ARG A 68 43.89 -41.69 -14.13
C ARG A 68 42.36 -41.68 -14.40
N ASP A 69 42.02 -41.00 -15.49
CA ASP A 69 41.38 -41.46 -16.75
C ASP A 69 40.05 -42.27 -16.80
N ARG A 70 39.26 -41.89 -17.82
CA ARG A 70 38.24 -42.61 -18.64
C ARG A 70 36.83 -42.95 -18.13
N THR A 71 35.89 -42.16 -18.68
CA THR A 71 34.67 -42.52 -19.44
C THR A 71 34.22 -43.99 -19.48
N LEU A 72 32.91 -44.25 -19.30
CA LEU A 72 32.10 -45.23 -20.05
C LEU A 72 30.57 -44.99 -19.87
N THR A 73 29.90 -44.71 -21.00
CA THR A 73 28.58 -45.16 -21.51
C THR A 73 27.39 -45.56 -20.61
N GLU A 74 26.28 -44.84 -20.83
CA GLU A 74 24.87 -45.24 -21.17
C GLU A 74 24.02 -46.28 -20.37
N ALA A 75 22.77 -45.83 -20.12
CA ALA A 75 21.45 -46.50 -20.16
C ALA A 75 20.80 -47.12 -18.89
N PHE A 76 19.73 -46.42 -18.41
CA PHE A 76 18.39 -46.78 -17.83
C PHE A 76 18.16 -48.10 -17.01
N PRO A 77 16.99 -48.30 -16.37
CA PRO A 77 16.26 -47.56 -15.32
C PRO A 77 15.96 -48.46 -14.08
N ILE A 78 15.87 -47.95 -12.85
CA ILE A 78 15.19 -48.67 -11.75
C ILE A 78 14.43 -47.67 -10.88
N ALA A 79 13.13 -47.93 -10.73
CA ALA A 79 12.22 -47.27 -9.80
C ALA A 79 12.59 -47.61 -8.35
N ASP A 80 12.58 -46.61 -7.46
CA ASP A 80 12.49 -46.81 -6.01
C ASP A 80 11.25 -46.06 -5.52
N GLU A 81 10.23 -46.85 -5.21
CA GLU A 81 8.95 -46.47 -4.62
C GLU A 81 9.13 -46.00 -3.19
N ARG A 82 9.47 -44.72 -2.97
CA ARG A 82 9.36 -44.11 -1.63
C ARG A 82 8.94 -42.65 -1.70
N PHE A 83 7.66 -42.41 -1.99
CA PHE A 83 6.95 -41.31 -1.34
C PHE A 83 5.56 -41.78 -0.95
N ASP A 84 5.47 -41.99 0.34
CA ASP A 84 4.31 -42.20 1.17
C ASP A 84 3.13 -41.30 0.76
N THR A 85 1.96 -41.92 0.71
CA THR A 85 0.69 -41.30 0.37
C THR A 85 0.39 -40.15 1.33
N GLN A 86 0.48 -38.92 0.85
CA GLN A 86 -0.05 -37.75 1.55
C GLN A 86 -1.56 -37.95 1.76
N PRO A 87 -2.09 -37.77 2.98
CA PRO A 87 -3.51 -37.95 3.24
C PRO A 87 -4.32 -36.92 2.46
N THR A 88 -5.46 -37.38 1.95
CA THR A 88 -6.42 -36.65 1.09
C THR A 88 -6.93 -35.34 1.70
N GLU A 89 -6.69 -35.08 2.99
CA GLU A 89 -6.99 -33.80 3.66
C GLU A 89 -6.05 -32.65 3.23
N PHE A 90 -4.80 -32.91 2.84
CA PHE A 90 -3.83 -31.86 2.45
C PHE A 90 -4.12 -31.22 1.07
N LEU A 91 -4.79 -31.94 0.17
CA LEU A 91 -5.22 -31.41 -1.12
C LEU A 91 -6.40 -30.44 -0.98
N SER A 92 -7.26 -30.64 0.03
CA SER A 92 -8.42 -29.77 0.27
C SER A 92 -8.04 -28.38 0.81
N LEU A 93 -6.88 -28.25 1.49
CA LEU A 93 -6.37 -26.97 2.00
C LEU A 93 -5.55 -26.17 0.96
N GLN A 94 -5.16 -26.79 -0.16
CA GLN A 94 -4.43 -26.11 -1.24
C GLN A 94 -5.36 -25.38 -2.23
N GLU A 95 -6.65 -25.71 -2.28
CA GLU A 95 -7.59 -25.07 -3.20
C GLU A 95 -7.88 -23.61 -2.83
N ASP A 96 -7.77 -23.26 -1.53
CA ASP A 96 -8.06 -21.94 -0.97
C ASP A 96 -6.91 -20.92 -1.06
N LEU A 97 -5.73 -21.32 -1.57
CA LEU A 97 -4.61 -20.38 -1.71
C LEU A 97 -4.85 -19.42 -2.89
N PRO A 98 -4.64 -18.10 -2.71
CA PRO A 98 -4.80 -17.13 -3.78
C PRO A 98 -4.00 -17.46 -5.04
N VAL A 99 -4.65 -17.32 -6.20
CA VAL A 99 -4.01 -17.55 -7.49
C VAL A 99 -3.18 -16.34 -7.88
N HIS A 100 -1.90 -16.59 -8.16
CA HIS A 100 -0.97 -15.63 -8.71
C HIS A 100 -0.72 -15.91 -10.20
N THR A 101 -0.26 -14.89 -10.92
CA THR A 101 0.16 -15.02 -12.32
C THR A 101 1.62 -14.63 -12.48
N VAL A 102 2.36 -15.42 -13.27
CA VAL A 102 3.74 -15.10 -13.63
C VAL A 102 3.75 -13.97 -14.68
N LEU A 103 4.27 -12.80 -14.33
CA LEU A 103 4.23 -11.62 -15.19
C LEU A 103 5.55 -11.34 -15.91
N ASP A 104 6.67 -11.88 -15.42
CA ASP A 104 7.99 -11.72 -16.03
C ASP A 104 8.31 -12.90 -16.96
N ALA A 105 8.62 -12.62 -18.23
CA ALA A 105 9.11 -13.64 -19.18
C ALA A 105 10.47 -14.24 -18.78
N ASN A 106 11.17 -13.61 -17.85
CA ASN A 106 12.43 -14.07 -17.25
C ASN A 106 12.24 -14.68 -15.85
N ALA A 107 11.04 -15.19 -15.53
CA ALA A 107 10.76 -15.83 -14.24
C ALA A 107 11.58 -17.12 -14.05
N ARG A 108 12.84 -16.98 -13.64
CA ARG A 108 13.77 -18.11 -13.44
C ARG A 108 13.36 -18.96 -12.25
N ILE A 109 13.47 -20.27 -12.43
CA ILE A 109 13.38 -21.26 -11.37
C ILE A 109 14.73 -21.31 -10.63
N ARG A 110 14.71 -21.49 -9.31
CA ARG A 110 15.88 -21.42 -8.43
C ARG A 110 15.98 -22.64 -7.52
N SER A 111 17.21 -22.95 -7.12
CA SER A 111 17.56 -24.12 -6.28
C SER A 111 17.02 -24.08 -4.85
N GLY A 112 16.52 -22.93 -4.37
CA GLY A 112 16.12 -22.74 -2.97
C GLY A 112 17.28 -22.26 -2.09
N SER A 113 16.99 -22.11 -0.80
CA SER A 113 17.92 -21.67 0.24
C SER A 113 19.08 -22.64 0.45
N PRO A 114 20.30 -22.17 0.80
CA PRO A 114 20.68 -20.76 0.92
C PRO A 114 21.16 -20.12 -0.39
N GLU A 115 21.39 -20.91 -1.44
CA GLU A 115 22.19 -20.46 -2.59
C GLU A 115 21.40 -19.74 -3.69
N TRP A 116 20.09 -20.00 -3.80
CA TRP A 116 19.18 -19.37 -4.77
C TRP A 116 19.68 -19.36 -6.23
N ARG A 117 20.50 -20.34 -6.61
CA ARG A 117 21.08 -20.41 -7.96
C ARG A 117 19.98 -20.64 -8.98
N SER A 118 20.07 -19.97 -10.12
CA SER A 118 19.18 -20.21 -11.27
C SER A 118 19.38 -21.63 -11.78
N THR A 119 18.32 -22.40 -11.96
CA THR A 119 18.37 -23.75 -12.56
C THR A 119 18.50 -23.71 -14.10
N GLY A 120 18.44 -22.51 -14.70
CA GLY A 120 18.43 -22.31 -16.15
C GLY A 120 17.03 -22.41 -16.75
N ARG A 121 16.09 -23.04 -16.04
CA ARG A 121 14.67 -23.14 -16.43
C ARG A 121 13.89 -21.89 -16.01
N ARG A 122 12.74 -21.69 -16.66
CA ARG A 122 11.83 -20.56 -16.41
C ARG A 122 10.40 -21.05 -16.28
N ILE A 123 9.61 -20.34 -15.50
CA ILE A 123 8.16 -20.49 -15.49
C ILE A 123 7.61 -19.65 -16.66
N PRO A 124 6.76 -20.21 -17.54
CA PRO A 124 6.20 -19.45 -18.64
C PRO A 124 5.44 -18.21 -18.16
N ARG A 125 5.55 -17.11 -18.91
CA ARG A 125 4.76 -15.91 -18.63
C ARG A 125 3.27 -16.24 -18.77
N HIS A 126 2.47 -15.65 -17.90
CA HIS A 126 1.03 -15.85 -17.73
C HIS A 126 0.61 -17.21 -17.14
N THR A 127 1.57 -18.03 -16.68
CA THR A 127 1.25 -19.23 -15.90
C THR A 127 0.55 -18.83 -14.61
N ARG A 128 -0.58 -19.48 -14.32
CA ARG A 128 -1.30 -19.35 -13.05
C ARG A 128 -0.71 -20.30 -12.01
N VAL A 129 -0.36 -19.78 -10.85
CA VAL A 129 0.36 -20.52 -9.80
C VAL A 129 -0.19 -20.20 -8.42
N ARG A 130 -0.05 -21.14 -7.49
CA ARG A 130 -0.27 -20.96 -6.04
C ARG A 130 1.07 -20.92 -5.33
N ILE A 131 1.21 -20.02 -4.36
CA ILE A 131 2.43 -19.91 -3.53
C ILE A 131 2.35 -20.92 -2.40
N GLN A 132 3.28 -21.86 -2.36
CA GLN A 132 3.37 -22.91 -1.35
C GLN A 132 4.21 -22.49 -0.14
N ALA A 133 5.27 -21.71 -0.38
CA ALA A 133 6.15 -21.21 0.66
C ALA A 133 6.81 -19.89 0.23
N VAL A 134 7.18 -19.07 1.22
CA VAL A 134 7.89 -17.81 1.02
C VAL A 134 9.15 -17.78 1.87
N GLU A 135 10.27 -17.41 1.26
CA GLU A 135 11.53 -17.19 1.96
C GLU A 135 12.24 -15.97 1.36
N GLY A 136 12.33 -14.91 2.16
CA GLY A 136 12.84 -13.62 1.72
C GLY A 136 12.14 -13.09 0.46
N ASN A 137 12.91 -12.93 -0.61
CA ASN A 137 12.44 -12.41 -1.92
C ASN A 137 11.94 -13.50 -2.87
N TYR A 138 11.89 -14.76 -2.43
CA TYR A 138 11.52 -15.90 -3.26
C TYR A 138 10.25 -16.57 -2.77
N ALA A 139 9.51 -17.18 -3.71
CA ALA A 139 8.34 -17.97 -3.43
C ALA A 139 8.48 -19.33 -4.14
N ASN A 140 8.19 -20.40 -3.43
CA ASN A 140 8.00 -21.72 -4.02
C ASN A 140 6.59 -21.78 -4.58
N VAL A 141 6.45 -22.11 -5.86
CA VAL A 141 5.16 -22.07 -6.55
C VAL A 141 4.84 -23.38 -7.24
N THR A 142 3.56 -23.72 -7.21
CA THR A 142 2.95 -24.84 -7.94
C THR A 142 1.92 -24.28 -8.89
N GLY A 143 1.86 -24.78 -10.13
CA GLY A 143 0.81 -24.42 -11.06
C GLY A 143 -0.56 -24.78 -10.52
N VAL A 144 -1.59 -24.07 -10.97
CA VAL A 144 -2.98 -24.42 -10.63
C VAL A 144 -3.38 -25.82 -11.16
N ASP A 145 -2.63 -26.34 -12.13
CA ASP A 145 -2.68 -27.69 -12.69
C ASP A 145 -1.91 -28.74 -11.86
N GLY A 146 -1.32 -28.35 -10.72
CA GLY A 146 -0.49 -29.22 -9.89
C GLY A 146 0.98 -29.29 -10.29
N THR A 147 1.41 -28.61 -11.35
CA THR A 147 2.81 -28.64 -11.80
C THR A 147 3.74 -27.96 -10.79
N ALA A 148 4.62 -28.72 -10.14
CA ALA A 148 5.62 -28.16 -9.21
C ALA A 148 6.73 -27.41 -9.97
N TYR A 149 6.70 -26.08 -9.95
CA TYR A 149 7.71 -25.24 -10.62
C TYR A 149 8.93 -24.94 -9.73
N GLY A 150 8.75 -24.94 -8.41
CA GLY A 150 9.81 -24.63 -7.44
C GLY A 150 9.96 -23.13 -7.17
N TRP A 151 11.15 -22.70 -6.75
CA TRP A 151 11.37 -21.33 -6.28
C TRP A 151 11.53 -20.31 -7.41
N THR A 152 10.82 -19.20 -7.35
CA THR A 152 11.04 -18.03 -8.23
C THR A 152 11.04 -16.73 -7.44
N ALA A 153 11.54 -15.64 -8.01
CA ALA A 153 11.50 -14.33 -7.34
C ALA A 153 10.05 -13.85 -7.21
N ARG A 154 9.66 -13.36 -6.04
CA ARG A 154 8.31 -12.83 -5.79
C ARG A 154 7.95 -11.67 -6.72
N SER A 155 8.94 -10.91 -7.18
CA SER A 155 8.76 -9.84 -8.17
C SER A 155 8.28 -10.33 -9.53
N ASN A 156 8.38 -11.63 -9.82
CA ASN A 156 7.87 -12.24 -11.04
C ASN A 156 6.36 -12.51 -10.97
N LEU A 157 5.77 -12.46 -9.77
CA LEU A 157 4.38 -12.84 -9.52
C LEU A 157 3.50 -11.60 -9.36
N GLY A 158 2.27 -11.68 -9.87
CA GLY A 158 1.24 -10.67 -9.71
C GLY A 158 -0.10 -11.27 -9.33
N THR A 159 -1.02 -10.40 -8.97
CA THR A 159 -2.43 -10.68 -8.64
C THR A 159 -3.29 -9.68 -9.41
N PHE A 160 -4.54 -10.03 -9.66
CA PHE A 160 -5.46 -9.18 -10.38
C PHE A 160 -6.64 -8.78 -9.50
N TYR A 161 -7.12 -7.54 -9.64
CA TYR A 161 -8.33 -7.06 -8.97
C TYR A 161 -9.55 -7.88 -9.37
N LYS A 162 -9.61 -8.38 -10.62
CA LYS A 162 -10.69 -9.27 -11.06
C LYS A 162 -10.77 -10.60 -10.29
N ASP A 163 -9.67 -11.03 -9.70
CA ASP A 163 -9.55 -12.29 -8.94
C ASP A 163 -9.64 -12.06 -7.43
N SER A 164 -9.84 -10.81 -6.98
CA SER A 164 -10.00 -10.47 -5.57
C SER A 164 -11.43 -10.79 -5.12
N GLU A 165 -11.56 -11.72 -4.16
CA GLU A 165 -12.85 -12.04 -3.53
C GLU A 165 -13.46 -10.83 -2.83
N VAL A 166 -12.62 -9.99 -2.22
CA VAL A 166 -13.04 -8.74 -1.57
C VAL A 166 -13.72 -7.84 -2.61
N PHE A 167 -13.08 -7.58 -3.75
CA PHE A 167 -13.66 -6.71 -4.77
C PHE A 167 -14.76 -7.37 -5.59
N ALA A 168 -14.82 -8.70 -5.64
CA ALA A 168 -15.94 -9.43 -6.20
C ALA A 168 -17.21 -9.19 -5.37
N ALA A 169 -17.09 -9.15 -4.04
CA ALA A 169 -18.20 -8.95 -3.11
C ALA A 169 -18.65 -7.48 -2.95
N MET A 170 -17.79 -6.50 -3.23
CA MET A 170 -18.10 -5.08 -3.05
C MET A 170 -19.27 -4.61 -3.93
N PRO A 171 -20.28 -3.88 -3.43
CA PRO A 171 -21.36 -3.34 -4.27
C PRO A 171 -20.85 -2.43 -5.40
N LEU A 172 -21.46 -2.51 -6.59
CA LEU A 172 -21.17 -1.57 -7.68
C LEU A 172 -21.64 -0.16 -7.34
N VAL A 173 -22.88 -0.05 -6.85
CA VAL A 173 -23.50 1.22 -6.46
C VAL A 173 -22.93 1.72 -5.12
N PRO A 174 -22.79 3.03 -4.94
CA PRO A 174 -22.35 3.60 -3.66
C PRO A 174 -23.44 3.48 -2.60
N LEU A 175 -23.04 3.41 -1.33
CA LEU A 175 -23.97 3.42 -0.19
C LEU A 175 -24.80 4.71 -0.14
N LEU A 176 -24.24 5.83 -0.59
CA LEU A 176 -24.91 7.13 -0.65
C LEU A 176 -24.86 7.67 -2.08
N PRO A 177 -25.84 7.30 -2.93
CA PRO A 177 -26.00 7.92 -4.23
C PRO A 177 -26.25 9.43 -4.10
N LEU A 178 -25.69 10.22 -5.01
CA LEU A 178 -25.89 11.66 -5.05
C LEU A 178 -27.14 12.01 -5.85
N SER A 179 -27.93 12.96 -5.34
CA SER A 179 -29.04 13.54 -6.12
C SER A 179 -28.50 14.37 -7.28
N ILE A 180 -29.16 14.29 -8.44
CA ILE A 180 -28.76 15.00 -9.65
C ILE A 180 -29.63 16.24 -9.80
N ALA A 181 -29.01 17.41 -9.70
CA ALA A 181 -29.72 18.67 -9.88
C ALA A 181 -29.91 19.00 -11.38
N SER A 182 -31.08 19.52 -11.73
CA SER A 182 -31.47 19.76 -13.14
C SER A 182 -30.60 20.82 -13.84
N GLU A 183 -30.09 21.78 -13.07
CA GLU A 183 -29.27 22.91 -13.51
C GLU A 183 -27.79 22.54 -13.73
N TRP A 184 -27.35 21.37 -13.29
CA TRP A 184 -25.98 20.92 -13.50
C TRP A 184 -25.65 20.75 -14.99
N SER A 185 -24.40 20.99 -15.37
CA SER A 185 -23.95 20.75 -16.74
C SER A 185 -24.11 19.28 -17.14
N THR A 186 -24.27 19.00 -18.44
CA THR A 186 -24.35 17.62 -18.96
C THR A 186 -23.18 16.77 -18.51
N LEU A 187 -21.96 17.34 -18.49
CA LEU A 187 -20.75 16.70 -17.98
C LEU A 187 -20.91 16.27 -16.52
N LYS A 188 -21.30 17.20 -15.63
CA LYS A 188 -21.43 16.94 -14.20
C LYS A 188 -22.53 15.90 -13.91
N ARG A 189 -23.66 15.99 -14.61
CA ARG A 189 -24.74 14.98 -14.51
C ARG A 189 -24.25 13.59 -14.91
N ALA A 190 -23.55 13.47 -16.04
CA ALA A 190 -23.03 12.17 -16.52
C ALA A 190 -21.99 11.56 -15.56
N LEU A 191 -21.10 12.37 -14.99
CA LEU A 191 -20.15 11.92 -13.98
C LEU A 191 -20.85 11.43 -12.71
N VAL A 192 -21.88 12.14 -12.24
CA VAL A 192 -22.65 11.71 -11.06
C VAL A 192 -23.53 10.50 -11.35
N GLN A 193 -24.07 10.35 -12.56
CA GLN A 193 -24.75 9.11 -12.99
C GLN A 193 -23.78 7.93 -12.97
N THR A 194 -22.55 8.13 -13.44
CA THR A 194 -21.49 7.11 -13.37
C THR A 194 -21.18 6.76 -11.92
N TYR A 195 -21.03 7.76 -11.04
CA TYR A 195 -20.85 7.54 -9.60
C TYR A 195 -22.00 6.75 -8.98
N ASN A 196 -23.25 7.11 -9.25
CA ASN A 196 -24.41 6.42 -8.69
C ASN A 196 -24.53 4.95 -9.15
N ARG A 197 -23.88 4.61 -10.28
CA ARG A 197 -23.90 3.26 -10.84
C ARG A 197 -22.69 2.42 -10.41
N LEU A 198 -21.49 3.00 -10.37
CA LEU A 198 -20.21 2.28 -10.19
C LEU A 198 -19.36 2.79 -9.02
N GLY A 199 -19.79 3.88 -8.38
CA GLY A 199 -19.04 4.61 -7.38
C GLY A 199 -18.76 3.82 -6.11
N GLY A 200 -19.54 2.77 -5.79
CA GLY A 200 -19.26 1.91 -4.64
C GLY A 200 -17.96 1.13 -4.83
N LEU A 201 -17.89 0.36 -5.92
CA LEU A 201 -16.70 -0.43 -6.25
C LEU A 201 -15.52 0.48 -6.58
N MET A 202 -15.73 1.54 -7.38
CA MET A 202 -14.67 2.50 -7.70
C MET A 202 -14.12 3.17 -6.45
N ALA A 203 -14.97 3.59 -5.50
CA ALA A 203 -14.51 4.23 -4.27
C ALA A 203 -13.72 3.27 -3.39
N ALA A 204 -14.13 2.00 -3.29
CA ALA A 204 -13.41 0.99 -2.52
C ALA A 204 -11.97 0.82 -3.02
N ILE A 205 -11.79 0.67 -4.33
CA ILE A 205 -10.46 0.50 -4.95
C ILE A 205 -9.69 1.83 -4.95
N ALA A 206 -10.35 2.95 -5.24
CA ALA A 206 -9.75 4.28 -5.18
C ALA A 206 -9.12 4.55 -3.82
N THR A 207 -9.82 4.15 -2.76
CA THR A 207 -9.37 4.33 -1.40
C THR A 207 -8.16 3.46 -1.08
N GLU A 208 -8.19 2.17 -1.43
CA GLU A 208 -7.03 1.27 -1.26
C GLU A 208 -5.77 1.85 -1.93
N LEU A 209 -5.94 2.49 -3.09
CA LEU A 209 -4.84 3.01 -3.89
C LEU A 209 -4.39 4.43 -3.54
N GLY A 210 -5.17 5.14 -2.72
CA GLY A 210 -4.99 6.57 -2.47
C GLY A 210 -5.14 7.40 -3.74
N ILE A 211 -6.15 7.07 -4.56
CA ILE A 211 -6.54 7.82 -5.76
C ILE A 211 -7.84 8.54 -5.45
N GLU A 212 -7.95 9.80 -5.84
CA GLU A 212 -9.21 10.53 -5.72
C GLU A 212 -10.27 9.89 -6.64
N LEU A 213 -11.43 9.52 -6.08
CA LEU A 213 -12.55 9.00 -6.87
C LEU A 213 -12.95 9.90 -8.06
N PRO A 214 -12.99 11.25 -7.92
CA PRO A 214 -13.13 12.16 -9.06
C PRO A 214 -12.17 11.90 -10.22
N ALA A 215 -10.93 11.47 -9.95
CA ALA A 215 -9.93 11.18 -10.98
C ALA A 215 -10.31 9.94 -11.79
N ILE A 216 -10.84 8.90 -11.13
CA ILE A 216 -11.31 7.67 -11.79
C ILE A 216 -12.58 7.95 -12.60
N LEU A 217 -13.53 8.70 -12.04
CA LEU A 217 -14.74 9.12 -12.74
C LEU A 217 -14.40 9.96 -13.99
N ALA A 218 -13.39 10.83 -13.89
CA ALA A 218 -12.92 11.62 -15.03
C ALA A 218 -12.40 10.73 -16.17
N VAL A 219 -11.60 9.71 -15.86
CA VAL A 219 -11.15 8.73 -16.87
C VAL A 219 -12.34 8.02 -17.49
N TRP A 220 -13.23 7.44 -16.67
CA TRP A 220 -14.39 6.71 -17.14
C TRP A 220 -15.27 7.56 -18.09
N TYR A 221 -15.48 8.83 -17.74
CA TYR A 221 -16.21 9.75 -18.59
C TYR A 221 -15.46 10.11 -19.87
N VAL A 222 -14.15 10.35 -19.82
CA VAL A 222 -13.39 10.71 -21.04
C VAL A 222 -13.37 9.55 -22.05
N GLU A 223 -13.34 8.31 -21.57
CA GLU A 223 -13.30 7.12 -22.43
C GLU A 223 -14.68 6.75 -23.02
N SER A 224 -15.77 6.90 -22.25
CA SER A 224 -17.09 6.39 -22.67
C SER A 224 -18.25 7.40 -22.58
N ALA A 225 -17.96 8.65 -22.22
CA ALA A 225 -18.95 9.66 -21.83
C ALA A 225 -19.84 9.24 -20.64
N GLY A 226 -19.39 8.26 -19.84
CA GLY A 226 -20.16 7.74 -18.69
C GLY A 226 -21.38 6.90 -19.08
N ARG A 227 -21.50 6.50 -20.36
CA ARG A 227 -22.61 5.69 -20.86
C ARG A 227 -22.76 4.40 -20.05
N SER A 228 -24.00 4.08 -19.70
CA SER A 228 -24.32 2.85 -18.97
C SER A 228 -24.14 1.63 -19.85
N HIS A 229 -23.63 0.56 -19.27
CA HIS A 229 -23.57 -0.74 -19.92
C HIS A 229 -24.95 -1.37 -20.02
N THR A 230 -25.19 -2.04 -21.16
CA THR A 230 -26.28 -3.01 -21.32
C THR A 230 -25.63 -4.37 -21.59
N PRO A 231 -26.02 -5.44 -20.86
CA PRO A 231 -25.45 -6.76 -21.07
C PRO A 231 -25.53 -7.20 -22.55
N ASN A 232 -24.45 -7.79 -23.04
CA ASN A 232 -24.20 -8.18 -24.43
C ASN A 232 -24.11 -7.01 -25.44
N GLN A 233 -24.15 -5.77 -24.95
CA GLN A 233 -24.05 -4.54 -25.75
C GLN A 233 -23.05 -3.57 -25.10
N ALA A 234 -21.93 -4.08 -24.60
CA ALA A 234 -20.81 -3.27 -24.14
C ALA A 234 -20.36 -2.31 -25.24
N ILE A 235 -19.94 -1.11 -24.84
CA ILE A 235 -19.46 -0.12 -25.79
C ILE A 235 -18.17 -0.64 -26.41
N ILE A 236 -18.15 -0.80 -27.72
CA ILE A 236 -16.95 -1.19 -28.46
C ILE A 236 -16.55 -0.11 -29.47
N ARG A 237 -15.27 -0.16 -29.83
CA ARG A 237 -14.73 0.58 -30.96
C ARG A 237 -13.74 -0.30 -31.70
N PHE A 238 -14.00 -0.54 -32.98
CA PHE A 238 -13.20 -1.40 -33.85
C PHE A 238 -12.10 -0.61 -34.55
N GLU A 239 -10.85 -1.02 -34.37
CA GLU A 239 -9.69 -0.34 -34.93
C GLU A 239 -9.23 -1.04 -36.22
N ASN A 240 -9.70 -0.56 -37.38
CA ASN A 240 -9.40 -1.15 -38.69
C ASN A 240 -7.90 -1.38 -38.93
N HIS A 241 -7.07 -0.41 -38.53
CA HIS A 241 -5.63 -0.48 -38.70
C HIS A 241 -4.95 -1.56 -37.85
N LEU A 242 -5.55 -1.98 -36.73
CA LEU A 242 -5.06 -3.12 -35.95
C LEU A 242 -5.43 -4.44 -36.63
N LEU A 243 -6.60 -4.50 -37.28
CA LEU A 243 -6.97 -5.63 -38.13
C LEU A 243 -6.01 -5.77 -39.31
N TYR A 244 -5.58 -4.64 -39.89
CA TYR A 244 -4.55 -4.66 -40.93
C TYR A 244 -3.24 -5.26 -40.40
N ASP A 245 -2.74 -4.78 -39.25
CA ASP A 245 -1.50 -5.28 -38.65
C ASP A 245 -1.53 -6.77 -38.34
N LYS A 246 -2.69 -7.28 -37.91
CA LYS A 246 -2.83 -8.68 -37.46
C LYS A 246 -3.17 -9.66 -38.59
N TRP A 247 -3.77 -9.19 -39.68
CA TRP A 247 -4.30 -10.06 -40.73
C TRP A 247 -4.24 -9.41 -42.12
N GLY A 248 -4.63 -8.14 -42.23
CA GLY A 248 -4.76 -7.47 -43.53
C GLY A 248 -3.44 -7.32 -44.29
N ALA A 249 -2.29 -7.17 -43.63
CA ALA A 249 -0.99 -7.07 -44.28
C ALA A 249 -0.64 -8.33 -45.10
N GLU A 250 -1.10 -9.50 -44.67
CA GLU A 250 -0.94 -10.79 -45.37
C GLU A 250 -2.13 -11.10 -46.30
N ASN A 251 -3.24 -10.35 -46.18
CA ASN A 251 -4.49 -10.57 -46.89
C ASN A 251 -4.98 -9.29 -47.59
N GLN A 252 -4.06 -8.50 -48.14
CA GLN A 252 -4.30 -7.11 -48.56
C GLN A 252 -5.46 -6.97 -49.54
N THR A 253 -5.54 -7.85 -50.54
CA THR A 253 -6.64 -7.83 -51.53
C THR A 253 -8.01 -7.94 -50.86
N THR A 254 -8.17 -8.88 -49.91
CA THR A 254 -9.43 -9.08 -49.19
C THR A 254 -9.67 -7.96 -48.19
N TYR A 255 -8.61 -7.48 -47.52
CA TYR A 255 -8.71 -6.35 -46.59
C TYR A 255 -9.20 -5.09 -47.30
N ASP A 256 -8.57 -4.70 -48.41
CA ASP A 256 -8.89 -3.49 -49.18
C ASP A 256 -10.27 -3.56 -49.85
N GLN A 257 -10.79 -4.77 -50.07
CA GLN A 257 -12.17 -4.94 -50.50
C GLN A 257 -13.18 -4.51 -49.43
N HIS A 258 -12.85 -4.59 -48.15
CA HIS A 258 -13.81 -4.45 -47.05
C HIS A 258 -13.50 -3.34 -46.05
N PHE A 259 -12.25 -2.91 -45.92
CA PHE A 259 -11.81 -1.96 -44.91
C PHE A 259 -10.90 -0.87 -45.50
N GLN A 260 -10.95 0.31 -44.90
CA GLN A 260 -10.03 1.43 -45.15
C GLN A 260 -9.59 2.06 -43.83
N HIS A 261 -8.39 2.65 -43.82
CA HIS A 261 -7.91 3.55 -42.78
C HIS A 261 -6.84 4.50 -43.36
N GLY A 262 -6.54 5.59 -42.66
CA GLY A 262 -5.54 6.56 -43.07
C GLY A 262 -4.14 5.95 -43.25
N SER A 263 -3.30 6.59 -44.05
CA SER A 263 -1.94 6.16 -44.45
C SER A 263 -1.85 4.81 -45.20
N HIS A 264 -2.96 4.10 -45.37
CA HIS A 264 -3.02 2.84 -46.11
C HIS A 264 -3.72 3.05 -47.45
N ASN A 265 -3.17 2.44 -48.50
CA ASN A 265 -3.69 2.48 -49.87
C ASN A 265 -4.15 3.88 -50.33
N GLY A 266 -3.34 4.90 -50.05
CA GLY A 266 -3.57 6.29 -50.48
C GLY A 266 -4.66 7.06 -49.72
N ILE A 267 -5.25 6.50 -48.66
CA ILE A 267 -6.22 7.22 -47.82
C ILE A 267 -5.49 8.25 -46.94
N ALA A 268 -5.95 9.50 -46.98
CA ALA A 268 -5.36 10.59 -46.20
C ALA A 268 -5.52 10.36 -44.68
N GLY A 269 -4.69 11.06 -43.89
CA GLY A 269 -4.71 11.00 -42.42
C GLY A 269 -3.77 9.95 -41.84
N ASP A 270 -3.70 9.92 -40.51
CA ASP A 270 -2.88 8.95 -39.78
C ASP A 270 -3.53 7.56 -39.77
N ARG A 271 -2.74 6.53 -39.45
CA ARG A 271 -3.21 5.14 -39.46
C ARG A 271 -4.43 4.86 -38.57
N TRP A 272 -4.60 5.60 -37.48
CA TRP A 272 -5.76 5.47 -36.58
C TRP A 272 -6.97 6.31 -37.01
N GLU A 273 -6.92 6.97 -38.16
CA GLU A 273 -7.97 7.84 -38.68
C GLU A 273 -8.68 7.25 -39.89
N ASN A 274 -9.80 7.85 -40.28
CA ASN A 274 -10.54 7.54 -41.50
C ASN A 274 -10.93 6.06 -41.65
N HIS A 275 -11.28 5.40 -40.54
CA HIS A 275 -11.74 4.01 -40.56
C HIS A 275 -13.10 3.90 -41.24
N LYS A 276 -13.14 3.11 -42.32
CA LYS A 276 -14.35 2.80 -43.07
C LYS A 276 -14.44 1.31 -43.35
N PHE A 277 -15.65 0.83 -43.55
CA PHE A 277 -15.90 -0.56 -43.95
C PHE A 277 -17.05 -0.67 -44.95
N ARG A 278 -17.19 -1.85 -45.57
CA ARG A 278 -18.38 -2.27 -46.33
C ARG A 278 -18.53 -3.78 -46.30
N GLU A 279 -19.76 -4.27 -46.20
CA GLU A 279 -20.01 -5.72 -46.15
C GLU A 279 -19.84 -6.40 -47.50
N ALA A 280 -20.31 -5.79 -48.59
CA ALA A 280 -20.14 -6.30 -49.95
C ALA A 280 -19.04 -5.54 -50.68
N SER A 281 -18.22 -6.24 -51.46
CA SER A 281 -17.14 -5.63 -52.26
C SER A 281 -17.62 -4.64 -53.33
N THR A 282 -18.91 -4.70 -53.70
CA THR A 282 -19.57 -3.77 -54.62
C THR A 282 -20.30 -2.62 -53.89
N GLY A 283 -20.38 -2.67 -52.56
CA GLY A 283 -21.04 -1.65 -51.75
C GLY A 283 -20.24 -0.35 -51.64
N SER A 284 -20.90 0.69 -51.15
CA SER A 284 -20.24 1.95 -50.78
C SER A 284 -19.60 1.83 -49.40
N PHE A 285 -18.40 2.39 -49.25
CA PHE A 285 -17.74 2.47 -47.94
C PHE A 285 -18.49 3.41 -46.99
N GLN A 286 -18.63 2.98 -45.74
CA GLN A 286 -19.26 3.73 -44.66
C GLN A 286 -18.26 3.90 -43.52
N THR A 287 -18.34 5.01 -42.78
CA THR A 287 -17.50 5.23 -41.60
C THR A 287 -17.76 4.15 -40.55
N SER A 288 -16.70 3.47 -40.07
CA SER A 288 -16.81 2.41 -39.06
C SER A 288 -17.39 2.92 -37.75
N HIS A 289 -17.08 4.16 -37.38
CA HIS A 289 -17.41 4.76 -36.09
C HIS A 289 -18.66 5.63 -36.09
N GLY A 290 -19.20 5.85 -34.88
CA GLY A 290 -20.27 6.80 -34.57
C GLY A 290 -21.49 6.16 -33.92
N GLU A 291 -21.75 4.89 -34.25
CA GLU A 291 -22.91 4.13 -33.76
C GLU A 291 -22.50 2.74 -33.32
N GLN A 292 -22.98 2.27 -32.17
CA GLN A 292 -22.60 0.97 -31.62
C GLN A 292 -23.05 -0.20 -32.48
N ALA A 293 -24.25 -0.16 -33.05
CA ALA A 293 -24.72 -1.20 -33.98
C ALA A 293 -23.76 -1.37 -35.16
N ARG A 294 -23.17 -0.26 -35.63
CA ARG A 294 -22.19 -0.28 -36.72
C ARG A 294 -20.86 -0.88 -36.27
N GLU A 295 -20.35 -0.51 -35.10
CA GLU A 295 -19.13 -1.11 -34.53
C GLU A 295 -19.27 -2.64 -34.42
N TYR A 296 -20.45 -3.14 -34.01
CA TYR A 296 -20.74 -4.58 -33.99
C TYR A 296 -20.84 -5.21 -35.38
N GLN A 297 -21.33 -4.50 -36.40
CA GLN A 297 -21.29 -4.96 -37.79
C GLN A 297 -19.86 -5.09 -38.30
N VAL A 298 -19.00 -4.10 -38.01
CA VAL A 298 -17.57 -4.14 -38.37
C VAL A 298 -16.89 -5.33 -37.70
N LEU A 299 -17.14 -5.54 -36.40
CA LEU A 299 -16.62 -6.70 -35.67
C LEU A 299 -17.10 -8.02 -36.28
N ALA A 300 -18.39 -8.15 -36.57
CA ALA A 300 -18.94 -9.37 -37.17
C ALA A 300 -18.34 -9.66 -38.54
N LEU A 301 -18.16 -8.63 -39.38
CA LEU A 301 -17.50 -8.77 -40.67
C LEU A 301 -16.03 -9.21 -40.50
N ALA A 302 -15.29 -8.55 -39.62
CA ALA A 302 -13.89 -8.91 -39.34
C ALA A 302 -13.76 -10.35 -38.81
N SER A 303 -14.65 -10.78 -37.91
CA SER A 303 -14.67 -12.15 -37.39
C SER A 303 -14.90 -13.18 -38.49
N ARG A 304 -15.78 -12.89 -39.47
CA ARG A 304 -16.00 -13.77 -40.63
C ARG A 304 -14.78 -13.87 -41.55
N LEU A 305 -14.03 -12.78 -41.72
CA LEU A 305 -12.92 -12.70 -42.67
C LEU A 305 -11.57 -13.16 -42.09
N ALA A 306 -11.25 -12.68 -40.89
CA ALA A 306 -9.95 -12.87 -40.24
C ALA A 306 -9.99 -13.91 -39.11
N GLY A 307 -11.17 -14.41 -38.77
CA GLY A 307 -11.37 -15.22 -37.57
C GLY A 307 -11.60 -14.35 -36.34
N GLU A 308 -12.42 -14.88 -35.42
CA GLU A 308 -12.93 -14.13 -34.29
C GLU A 308 -11.86 -13.71 -33.28
N GLU A 309 -10.89 -14.57 -32.99
CA GLU A 309 -9.84 -14.26 -32.01
C GLU A 309 -9.02 -13.04 -32.45
N ILE A 310 -8.72 -12.92 -33.77
CA ILE A 310 -8.04 -11.76 -34.34
C ILE A 310 -8.93 -10.53 -34.27
N ALA A 311 -10.20 -10.67 -34.70
CA ALA A 311 -11.15 -9.56 -34.73
C ALA A 311 -11.42 -8.97 -33.33
N LEU A 312 -11.58 -9.82 -32.31
CA LEU A 312 -11.75 -9.38 -30.92
C LEU A 312 -10.55 -8.57 -30.43
N GLN A 313 -9.32 -8.96 -30.77
CA GLN A 313 -8.13 -8.20 -30.38
C GLN A 313 -8.03 -6.80 -31.03
N CYS A 314 -8.89 -6.50 -32.00
CA CYS A 314 -8.95 -5.21 -32.69
C CYS A 314 -10.01 -4.26 -32.12
N ILE A 315 -10.71 -4.64 -31.04
CA ILE A 315 -11.68 -3.76 -30.37
C ILE A 315 -11.19 -3.28 -29.00
N SER A 316 -11.44 -2.01 -28.69
CA SER A 316 -11.56 -1.55 -27.32
C SER A 316 -12.97 -1.80 -26.81
N ILE A 317 -13.12 -2.13 -25.53
CA ILE A 317 -14.41 -2.55 -24.96
C ILE A 317 -14.70 -1.93 -23.58
N GLY A 318 -15.98 -1.71 -23.31
CA GLY A 318 -16.54 -1.30 -22.03
C GLY A 318 -16.36 0.19 -21.71
N GLY A 319 -16.80 0.58 -20.52
CA GLY A 319 -16.64 1.93 -19.98
C GLY A 319 -15.19 2.47 -20.00
N PRO A 320 -14.14 1.66 -19.73
CA PRO A 320 -12.77 2.14 -19.78
C PRO A 320 -12.13 2.05 -21.18
N GLN A 321 -12.82 1.52 -22.20
CA GLN A 321 -12.28 1.37 -23.56
C GLN A 321 -10.89 0.68 -23.63
N ILE A 322 -10.75 -0.46 -22.95
CA ILE A 322 -9.48 -1.22 -22.96
C ILE A 322 -9.45 -2.12 -24.19
N LEU A 323 -8.34 -2.09 -24.92
CA LEU A 323 -8.10 -2.97 -26.08
C LEU A 323 -8.02 -4.45 -25.65
N ILE A 324 -8.86 -5.31 -26.23
CA ILE A 324 -8.91 -6.75 -25.87
C ILE A 324 -7.60 -7.48 -26.15
N ALA A 325 -6.75 -7.00 -27.06
CA ALA A 325 -5.39 -7.53 -27.22
C ALA A 325 -4.58 -7.55 -25.90
N GLY A 326 -4.97 -6.74 -24.91
CA GLY A 326 -4.42 -6.73 -23.56
C GLY A 326 -4.95 -7.81 -22.62
N TYR A 327 -5.78 -8.78 -23.05
CA TYR A 327 -6.47 -9.73 -22.16
C TYR A 327 -5.56 -10.41 -21.12
N ARG A 328 -4.34 -10.82 -21.50
CA ARG A 328 -3.38 -11.42 -20.55
C ARG A 328 -2.79 -10.44 -19.53
N LEU A 329 -2.78 -9.14 -19.83
CA LEU A 329 -2.39 -8.09 -18.86
C LEU A 329 -3.45 -7.90 -17.77
N LEU A 330 -4.69 -8.34 -18.03
CA LEU A 330 -5.80 -8.30 -17.10
C LEU A 330 -6.08 -9.70 -16.50
N GLY A 331 -5.25 -10.69 -16.80
CA GLY A 331 -5.36 -12.05 -16.24
C GLY A 331 -6.40 -12.95 -16.88
N TYR A 332 -6.89 -12.63 -18.08
CA TYR A 332 -7.75 -13.52 -18.86
C TYR A 332 -6.92 -14.52 -19.69
N GLU A 333 -7.47 -15.70 -19.94
CA GLU A 333 -6.77 -16.79 -20.66
C GLU A 333 -6.85 -16.62 -22.18
N THR A 334 -7.96 -16.07 -22.68
CA THR A 334 -8.20 -15.80 -24.10
C THR A 334 -8.83 -14.40 -24.33
N PRO A 335 -8.76 -13.86 -25.56
CA PRO A 335 -9.52 -12.67 -25.94
C PRO A 335 -11.02 -12.81 -25.70
N ARG A 336 -11.56 -14.03 -25.90
CA ARG A 336 -12.97 -14.34 -25.71
C ARG A 336 -13.38 -14.21 -24.24
N ASP A 337 -12.58 -14.72 -23.30
CA ASP A 337 -12.91 -14.64 -21.87
C ASP A 337 -13.03 -13.18 -21.40
N MET A 338 -12.13 -12.32 -21.86
CA MET A 338 -12.20 -10.89 -21.57
C MET A 338 -13.44 -10.25 -22.21
N TYR A 339 -13.72 -10.57 -23.47
CA TYR A 339 -14.89 -10.07 -24.19
C TYR A 339 -16.19 -10.44 -23.46
N ASP A 340 -16.38 -11.72 -23.12
CA ASP A 340 -17.58 -12.20 -22.45
C ASP A 340 -17.75 -11.58 -21.06
N ALA A 341 -16.65 -11.46 -20.30
CA ALA A 341 -16.69 -10.83 -18.99
C ALA A 341 -17.13 -9.36 -19.07
N PHE A 342 -16.59 -8.61 -20.02
CA PHE A 342 -16.93 -7.19 -20.22
C PHE A 342 -18.32 -7.02 -20.84
N GLN A 343 -18.77 -7.98 -21.64
CA GLN A 343 -20.13 -8.02 -22.19
C GLN A 343 -21.18 -8.31 -21.13
N ARG A 344 -20.84 -9.08 -20.11
CA ARG A 344 -21.80 -9.52 -19.10
C ARG A 344 -22.15 -8.44 -18.08
N ASP A 345 -21.15 -7.72 -17.57
CA ASP A 345 -21.31 -6.86 -16.40
C ASP A 345 -20.28 -5.72 -16.37
N GLU A 346 -20.54 -4.67 -15.59
CA GLU A 346 -19.62 -3.52 -15.41
C GLU A 346 -18.54 -3.77 -14.36
N ARG A 347 -18.74 -4.68 -13.41
CA ARG A 347 -17.73 -5.05 -12.42
C ARG A 347 -16.43 -5.53 -13.08
N PRO A 348 -16.43 -6.49 -14.02
CA PRO A 348 -15.23 -6.87 -14.75
C PRO A 348 -14.58 -5.69 -15.51
N GLN A 349 -15.38 -4.73 -15.99
CA GLN A 349 -14.85 -3.54 -16.65
C GLN A 349 -14.11 -2.64 -15.65
N VAL A 350 -14.67 -2.42 -14.46
CA VAL A 350 -14.04 -1.62 -13.39
C VAL A 350 -12.77 -2.31 -12.90
N LEU A 351 -12.82 -3.60 -12.59
CA LEU A 351 -11.66 -4.36 -12.10
C LEU A 351 -10.57 -4.43 -13.18
N GLY A 352 -10.96 -4.71 -14.42
CA GLY A 352 -10.06 -4.71 -15.57
C GLY A 352 -9.39 -3.36 -15.83
N PHE A 353 -10.04 -2.24 -15.54
CA PHE A 353 -9.42 -0.91 -15.58
C PHE A 353 -8.26 -0.80 -14.60
N PHE A 354 -8.44 -1.20 -13.35
CA PHE A 354 -7.36 -1.16 -12.36
C PHE A 354 -6.25 -2.15 -12.69
N ASP A 355 -6.58 -3.35 -13.17
CA ASP A 355 -5.61 -4.35 -13.64
C ASP A 355 -4.78 -3.84 -14.83
N PHE A 356 -5.42 -3.19 -15.79
CA PHE A 356 -4.72 -2.53 -16.89
C PHE A 356 -3.76 -1.46 -16.36
N CYS A 357 -4.24 -0.56 -15.51
CA CYS A 357 -3.40 0.49 -14.93
C CYS A 357 -2.25 -0.07 -14.05
N GLN A 358 -2.47 -1.24 -13.45
CA GLN A 358 -1.48 -1.95 -12.64
C GLN A 358 -0.31 -2.46 -13.48
N TYR A 359 -0.53 -2.87 -14.73
CA TYR A 359 0.46 -3.63 -15.50
C TYR A 359 0.84 -3.05 -16.87
N LYS A 360 0.09 -2.11 -17.42
CA LYS A 360 0.30 -1.56 -18.78
C LYS A 360 1.72 -1.04 -19.03
N LEU A 361 2.34 -0.39 -18.05
CA LEU A 361 3.68 0.19 -18.17
C LEU A 361 4.80 -0.76 -17.71
N GLY A 362 4.47 -2.02 -17.44
CA GLY A 362 5.41 -3.07 -17.08
C GLY A 362 5.25 -3.57 -15.64
N HIS A 363 6.13 -4.50 -15.27
CA HIS A 363 6.17 -5.15 -13.96
C HIS A 363 7.36 -4.65 -13.10
N GLY A 364 7.58 -5.26 -11.93
CA GLY A 364 8.63 -4.84 -11.00
C GLY A 364 8.48 -3.39 -10.56
N ARG A 365 9.52 -2.56 -10.72
CA ARG A 365 9.49 -1.13 -10.36
C ARG A 365 8.47 -0.29 -11.16
N ASN A 366 8.10 -0.74 -12.36
CA ASN A 366 7.15 -0.04 -13.23
C ASN A 366 5.70 -0.44 -12.96
N ARG A 367 5.47 -1.53 -12.22
CA ARG A 367 4.13 -1.98 -11.79
C ARG A 367 3.40 -0.82 -11.11
N GLY A 368 2.16 -0.55 -11.52
CA GLY A 368 1.29 0.49 -10.96
C GLY A 368 1.64 1.92 -11.36
N ALA A 369 2.47 2.13 -12.39
CA ALA A 369 2.86 3.48 -12.79
C ALA A 369 1.67 4.36 -13.21
N LEU A 370 0.68 3.81 -13.93
CA LEU A 370 -0.52 4.58 -14.29
C LEU A 370 -1.35 4.95 -13.06
N LEU A 371 -1.51 4.02 -12.12
CA LEU A 371 -2.20 4.28 -10.84
C LEU A 371 -1.50 5.41 -10.07
N ARG A 372 -0.16 5.43 -10.06
CA ARG A 372 0.62 6.53 -9.45
C ARG A 372 0.41 7.85 -10.19
N HIS A 373 0.32 7.85 -11.51
CA HIS A 373 0.04 9.07 -12.27
C HIS A 373 -1.36 9.61 -11.97
N LEU A 374 -2.38 8.75 -11.84
CA LEU A 374 -3.71 9.16 -11.39
C LEU A 374 -3.70 9.70 -9.96
N ALA A 375 -3.06 9.01 -9.02
CA ALA A 375 -2.96 9.48 -7.63
C ALA A 375 -2.29 10.86 -7.53
N ALA A 376 -1.30 11.14 -8.39
CA ALA A 376 -0.61 12.43 -8.45
C ALA A 376 -1.30 13.47 -9.36
N LEU A 377 -2.47 13.15 -9.93
CA LEU A 377 -3.17 13.96 -10.95
C LEU A 377 -2.24 14.39 -12.10
N ASN A 378 -1.26 13.56 -12.44
CA ASN A 378 -0.31 13.79 -13.52
C ASN A 378 -0.94 13.34 -14.85
N TRP A 379 -1.88 14.15 -15.33
CA TRP A 379 -2.74 13.85 -16.48
C TRP A 379 -1.96 13.57 -17.76
N GLU A 380 -0.86 14.26 -18.00
CA GLU A 380 -0.03 14.06 -19.19
C GLU A 380 0.68 12.72 -19.19
N SER A 381 1.27 12.34 -18.05
CA SER A 381 1.95 11.05 -17.92
C SER A 381 0.94 9.90 -17.93
N PHE A 382 -0.21 10.08 -17.30
CA PHE A 382 -1.31 9.11 -17.36
C PHE A 382 -1.79 8.91 -18.80
N THR A 383 -2.17 10.00 -19.48
CA THR A 383 -2.66 9.95 -20.87
C THR A 383 -1.64 9.31 -21.81
N ARG A 384 -0.36 9.69 -21.69
CA ARG A 384 0.70 9.12 -22.52
C ARG A 384 0.81 7.61 -22.36
N GLY A 385 0.64 7.08 -21.15
CA GLY A 385 0.72 5.65 -20.90
C GLY A 385 -0.59 4.89 -21.13
N TYR A 386 -1.74 5.55 -20.96
CA TYR A 386 -3.07 4.97 -21.13
C TYR A 386 -3.54 5.01 -22.59
N ASN A 387 -3.58 6.19 -23.20
CA ASN A 387 -4.06 6.44 -24.57
C ASN A 387 -2.94 6.46 -25.63
N GLY A 388 -1.68 6.67 -25.22
CA GLY A 388 -0.54 6.77 -26.12
C GLY A 388 -0.06 8.21 -26.38
N ALA A 389 0.98 8.36 -27.19
CA ALA A 389 1.69 9.64 -27.35
C ALA A 389 1.02 10.65 -28.29
N GLY A 390 0.06 10.23 -29.13
CA GLY A 390 -0.46 11.04 -30.24
C GLY A 390 -1.38 12.21 -29.85
N GLN A 391 -2.09 12.12 -28.71
CA GLN A 391 -3.13 13.11 -28.34
C GLN A 391 -3.03 13.54 -26.86
N VAL A 392 -1.82 13.56 -26.30
CA VAL A 392 -1.60 13.77 -24.85
C VAL A 392 -2.24 15.07 -24.37
N ALA A 393 -2.03 16.19 -25.05
CA ALA A 393 -2.56 17.49 -24.63
C ALA A 393 -4.10 17.51 -24.61
N THR A 394 -4.73 16.97 -25.65
CA THR A 394 -6.19 16.92 -25.81
C THR A 394 -6.86 16.11 -24.70
N TYR A 395 -6.39 14.87 -24.48
CA TYR A 395 -6.97 14.00 -23.46
C TYR A 395 -6.65 14.49 -22.03
N SER A 396 -5.43 14.99 -21.78
CA SER A 396 -5.08 15.56 -20.47
C SER A 396 -5.93 16.79 -20.12
N ARG A 397 -6.32 17.59 -21.11
CA ARG A 397 -7.26 18.70 -20.91
C ARG A 397 -8.65 18.18 -20.55
N LYS A 398 -9.19 17.21 -21.31
CA LYS A 398 -10.50 16.61 -21.02
C LYS A 398 -10.56 15.98 -19.63
N LEU A 399 -9.51 15.26 -19.21
CA LEU A 399 -9.42 14.66 -17.88
C LEU A 399 -9.45 15.72 -16.77
N ARG A 400 -8.69 16.81 -16.93
CA ARG A 400 -8.71 17.95 -16.00
C ARG A 400 -10.09 18.59 -15.87
N GLU A 401 -10.75 18.82 -17.00
CA GLU A 401 -12.09 19.41 -17.05
C GLU A 401 -13.12 18.51 -16.36
N ALA A 402 -13.11 17.20 -16.66
CA ALA A 402 -14.00 16.23 -16.03
C ALA A 402 -13.75 16.09 -14.52
N TYR A 403 -12.49 16.02 -14.10
CA TYR A 403 -12.11 15.99 -12.69
C TYR A 403 -12.61 17.23 -11.94
N ALA A 404 -12.33 18.43 -12.48
CA ALA A 404 -12.73 19.69 -11.86
C ALA A 404 -14.25 19.83 -11.72
N ALA A 405 -15.04 19.26 -12.65
CA ALA A 405 -16.50 19.34 -12.62
C ALA A 405 -17.14 18.63 -11.42
N VAL A 406 -16.47 17.65 -10.82
CA VAL A 406 -17.02 16.85 -9.73
C VAL A 406 -16.20 16.82 -8.45
N ARG A 407 -14.93 17.26 -8.43
CA ARG A 407 -14.10 17.15 -7.21
C ARG A 407 -14.76 17.77 -5.98
N ASP A 408 -15.48 18.89 -6.13
CA ASP A 408 -16.08 19.60 -5.00
C ASP A 408 -17.28 18.84 -4.40
N LEU A 409 -17.83 17.85 -5.12
CA LEU A 409 -18.86 16.93 -4.61
C LEU A 409 -18.28 15.81 -3.74
N PHE A 410 -16.96 15.60 -3.83
CA PHE A 410 -16.25 14.55 -3.12
C PHE A 410 -15.12 15.20 -2.30
N PRO A 411 -15.47 16.07 -1.33
CA PRO A 411 -14.47 16.81 -0.58
C PRO A 411 -13.48 15.85 0.08
N THR A 412 -12.20 16.09 -0.16
CA THR A 412 -11.11 15.44 0.55
C THR A 412 -11.13 15.94 2.00
N GLY A 413 -11.93 15.29 2.84
CA GLY A 413 -11.97 15.53 4.29
C GLY A 413 -12.16 16.99 4.70
N SER A 414 -13.41 17.49 4.68
CA SER A 414 -13.80 18.59 5.56
C SER A 414 -15.27 18.48 5.93
N SER A 415 -15.52 18.46 7.24
CA SER A 415 -16.83 18.54 7.85
C SER A 415 -17.58 19.78 7.39
N THR A 416 -18.83 19.61 6.96
CA THR A 416 -19.88 20.55 7.31
C THR A 416 -21.01 19.76 7.96
N ALA A 417 -20.98 19.71 9.28
CA ALA A 417 -22.19 19.61 10.05
C ALA A 417 -22.97 20.90 9.78
N GLN A 418 -23.94 20.85 8.88
CA GLN A 418 -25.01 21.84 8.84
C GLN A 418 -26.23 21.24 9.51
N SER A 419 -26.59 21.91 10.61
CA SER A 419 -27.84 21.82 11.35
C SER A 419 -29.06 21.70 10.43
N VAL A 420 -29.79 20.60 10.57
CA VAL A 420 -31.19 20.54 10.13
C VAL A 420 -32.06 20.81 11.35
N GLU A 421 -32.67 21.99 11.35
CA GLU A 421 -33.72 22.36 12.29
C GLU A 421 -34.88 21.37 12.21
N SER A 422 -35.34 20.94 13.37
CA SER A 422 -36.55 20.16 13.56
C SER A 422 -37.80 20.98 13.21
N HIS A 423 -38.59 20.51 12.25
CA HIS A 423 -40.01 20.81 12.17
C HIS A 423 -40.80 19.50 12.08
N PRO A 424 -41.89 19.34 12.87
CA PRO A 424 -42.62 18.09 12.93
C PRO A 424 -43.63 18.01 11.79
N MET A 425 -43.62 16.92 11.03
CA MET A 425 -44.79 16.52 10.23
C MET A 425 -45.24 15.12 10.61
N ASN A 426 -46.41 15.14 11.24
CA ASN A 426 -47.32 14.05 11.46
C ASN A 426 -47.95 13.68 10.10
N SER A 427 -47.83 12.44 9.64
CA SER A 427 -48.92 11.76 8.93
C SER A 427 -48.63 10.27 8.72
N SER A 428 -49.62 9.50 9.14
CA SER A 428 -49.79 8.06 9.03
C SER A 428 -49.80 7.58 7.57
N ALA A 429 -48.99 6.57 7.27
CA ALA A 429 -49.27 5.61 6.22
C ALA A 429 -48.68 4.24 6.62
N ALA A 430 -49.56 3.24 6.69
CA ALA A 430 -49.29 1.90 7.21
C ALA A 430 -48.20 1.17 6.41
N PHE A 431 -47.09 0.85 7.07
CA PHE A 431 -46.10 -0.10 6.58
C PHE A 431 -46.52 -1.52 6.95
N ARG A 432 -46.57 -2.38 5.92
CA ARG A 432 -46.64 -3.83 6.06
C ARG A 432 -45.46 -4.30 6.92
N SER A 433 -45.75 -5.16 7.89
CA SER A 433 -44.76 -5.77 8.78
C SER A 433 -43.76 -6.60 7.95
N PHE A 434 -42.54 -6.09 7.84
CA PHE A 434 -41.39 -6.92 7.51
C PHE A 434 -40.95 -7.67 8.78
N PRO A 435 -40.44 -8.91 8.65
CA PRO A 435 -39.90 -9.64 9.80
C PRO A 435 -38.79 -8.82 10.45
N ALA A 436 -38.74 -8.87 11.79
CA ALA A 436 -37.77 -8.14 12.59
C ALA A 436 -36.33 -8.32 12.05
N PRO A 437 -35.49 -7.27 12.06
CA PRO A 437 -34.09 -7.42 11.71
C PRO A 437 -33.47 -8.49 12.60
N ILE A 438 -32.87 -9.51 11.98
CA ILE A 438 -31.90 -10.36 12.66
C ILE A 438 -30.81 -9.39 13.15
N VAL A 439 -30.72 -9.24 14.48
CA VAL A 439 -29.64 -8.48 15.11
C VAL A 439 -28.32 -9.11 14.63
N PRO A 440 -27.39 -8.36 14.02
CA PRO A 440 -26.10 -8.92 13.64
C PRO A 440 -25.45 -9.46 14.91
N GLU A 441 -25.14 -10.74 14.91
CA GLU A 441 -24.39 -11.39 15.97
C GLU A 441 -23.09 -10.60 16.18
N THR A 442 -22.84 -10.16 17.41
CA THR A 442 -21.68 -9.33 17.77
C THR A 442 -20.40 -10.08 17.44
N ALA A 443 -19.70 -9.67 16.39
CA ALA A 443 -18.40 -10.24 16.07
C ALA A 443 -17.39 -9.82 17.14
N VAL A 444 -16.88 -10.81 17.89
CA VAL A 444 -15.73 -10.63 18.77
C VAL A 444 -14.51 -10.34 17.90
N ILE A 445 -13.82 -9.24 18.16
CA ILE A 445 -12.55 -8.90 17.51
C ILE A 445 -11.43 -9.36 18.41
N THR A 446 -10.68 -10.37 17.99
CA THR A 446 -9.47 -10.80 18.69
C THR A 446 -8.38 -9.76 18.59
N ALA A 447 -7.58 -9.60 19.65
CA ALA A 447 -6.41 -8.73 19.62
C ALA A 447 -5.48 -9.12 18.45
N GLY A 448 -4.85 -8.13 17.81
CA GLY A 448 -4.14 -8.39 16.58
C GLY A 448 -3.18 -7.28 16.15
N ARG A 449 -2.56 -7.52 14.99
CA ARG A 449 -1.52 -6.68 14.40
C ARG A 449 -1.57 -6.78 12.90
N ASP A 450 -1.28 -5.68 12.22
CA ASP A 450 -1.05 -5.67 10.77
C ASP A 450 0.17 -4.82 10.38
N GLU A 451 0.79 -5.16 9.25
CA GLU A 451 1.98 -4.51 8.70
C GLU A 451 1.76 -4.09 7.25
N LEU A 452 1.71 -2.78 7.04
CA LEU A 452 1.27 -2.18 5.79
C LEU A 452 2.47 -1.61 5.04
N ALA A 453 2.80 -2.23 3.92
CA ALA A 453 3.93 -1.85 3.08
C ALA A 453 3.63 -0.67 2.14
N ASN A 454 2.39 -0.20 2.05
CA ASN A 454 2.02 0.89 1.17
C ASN A 454 0.97 1.78 1.84
N VAL A 455 1.40 2.91 2.41
CA VAL A 455 0.48 3.93 2.93
C VAL A 455 0.63 5.19 2.07
N PRO A 456 -0.42 5.61 1.33
CA PRO A 456 -0.32 6.72 0.38
C PRO A 456 0.30 7.99 0.96
N LEU A 457 -0.13 8.36 2.17
CA LEU A 457 0.36 9.53 2.91
C LEU A 457 1.86 9.46 3.24
N LEU A 458 2.40 8.26 3.47
CA LEU A 458 3.79 8.05 3.87
C LEU A 458 4.70 7.69 2.68
N ARG A 459 4.16 7.57 1.47
CA ARG A 459 4.90 7.23 0.25
C ARG A 459 6.06 8.19 -0.03
N GLY A 460 5.89 9.47 0.31
CA GLY A 460 6.94 10.50 0.17
C GLY A 460 8.05 10.42 1.22
N HIS A 461 7.88 9.63 2.28
CA HIS A 461 8.91 9.44 3.29
C HIS A 461 10.01 8.54 2.73
N ARG A 462 11.28 8.95 2.86
CA ARG A 462 12.46 8.10 2.60
C ARG A 462 12.66 7.10 3.76
N GLY A 463 13.02 5.86 3.47
CA GLY A 463 13.31 4.81 4.46
C GLY A 463 12.98 3.40 3.94
N THR A 464 13.14 2.39 4.79
CA THR A 464 12.79 0.99 4.47
C THR A 464 11.36 0.68 4.89
N GLN A 465 10.64 -0.07 4.05
CA GLN A 465 9.32 -0.64 4.38
C GLN A 465 9.36 -1.53 5.64
N PRO A 466 8.25 -1.69 6.36
CA PRO A 466 6.88 -1.25 6.05
C PRO A 466 6.63 0.23 6.33
N ASP A 467 5.54 0.78 5.79
CA ASP A 467 5.14 2.18 5.96
C ASP A 467 4.39 2.38 7.28
N LEU A 468 3.63 1.39 7.74
CA LEU A 468 2.78 1.51 8.91
C LEU A 468 2.61 0.16 9.60
N ILE A 469 2.60 0.18 10.93
CA ILE A 469 2.18 -0.96 11.74
C ILE A 469 0.93 -0.55 12.51
N LEU A 470 -0.08 -1.42 12.47
CA LEU A 470 -1.30 -1.32 13.26
C LEU A 470 -1.30 -2.42 14.33
N ARG A 471 -1.81 -2.11 15.52
CA ARG A 471 -2.11 -3.09 16.57
C ARG A 471 -3.43 -2.74 17.22
N TRP A 472 -4.15 -3.72 17.70
CA TRP A 472 -5.41 -3.52 18.42
C TRP A 472 -5.56 -4.57 19.52
N ASN A 473 -6.27 -4.17 20.58
CA ASN A 473 -6.62 -5.06 21.68
C ASN A 473 -7.88 -5.88 21.35
N GLU A 474 -8.20 -6.85 22.20
CA GLU A 474 -9.41 -7.65 22.07
C GLU A 474 -10.64 -6.80 22.37
N MET A 475 -11.70 -6.98 21.57
CA MET A 475 -12.96 -6.25 21.70
C MET A 475 -14.09 -7.28 21.67
N ALA A 476 -14.76 -7.44 22.83
CA ALA A 476 -15.85 -8.41 22.99
C ALA A 476 -17.07 -8.12 22.11
N THR A 477 -17.19 -6.89 21.59
CA THR A 477 -18.23 -6.49 20.66
C THR A 477 -17.65 -5.57 19.59
N SER A 478 -18.27 -5.55 18.42
CA SER A 478 -17.92 -4.66 17.32
C SER A 478 -18.06 -3.19 17.77
N PRO A 479 -16.96 -2.42 17.86
CA PRO A 479 -17.02 -1.06 18.36
C PRO A 479 -17.63 -0.10 17.34
N THR A 480 -18.36 0.90 17.81
CA THR A 480 -18.71 2.09 17.01
C THR A 480 -17.76 3.26 17.27
N GLN A 481 -16.97 3.18 18.36
CA GLN A 481 -15.99 4.15 18.78
C GLN A 481 -14.70 3.46 19.24
N ILE A 482 -13.54 4.03 18.90
CA ILE A 482 -12.23 3.44 19.20
C ILE A 482 -11.20 4.50 19.59
N ASP A 483 -10.38 4.21 20.60
CA ASP A 483 -9.22 5.03 20.93
C ASP A 483 -8.13 4.85 19.87
N VAL A 484 -7.58 5.94 19.34
CA VAL A 484 -6.47 5.91 18.38
C VAL A 484 -5.20 6.41 19.04
N VAL A 485 -4.17 5.57 19.06
CA VAL A 485 -2.85 5.88 19.64
C VAL A 485 -1.82 6.01 18.52
N ILE A 486 -1.21 7.18 18.34
CA ILE A 486 -0.16 7.38 17.33
C ILE A 486 1.20 7.53 18.02
N HIS A 487 2.19 6.73 17.61
CA HIS A 487 3.56 6.83 18.14
C HIS A 487 4.54 7.46 17.13
N LEU A 488 5.07 8.62 17.48
CA LEU A 488 6.10 9.32 16.73
C LEU A 488 7.49 8.88 17.22
N HIS A 489 8.08 7.94 16.49
CA HIS A 489 9.36 7.35 16.86
C HIS A 489 10.56 8.31 16.71
N GLY A 490 11.61 8.05 17.47
CA GLY A 490 12.87 8.78 17.40
C GLY A 490 13.81 8.39 16.26
N TYR A 491 15.02 8.96 16.27
CA TYR A 491 16.09 8.66 15.31
C TYR A 491 16.53 7.19 15.37
N SER A 492 17.21 6.70 14.33
CA SER A 492 17.61 5.28 14.26
C SER A 492 19.09 5.11 13.94
N ASP A 493 19.76 4.24 14.70
CA ASP A 493 21.13 3.79 14.41
C ASP A 493 21.22 3.02 13.09
N ASP A 494 20.12 2.39 12.67
CA ASP A 494 20.00 1.70 11.37
C ASP A 494 19.96 2.67 10.18
N ARG A 495 19.96 3.99 10.41
CA ARG A 495 19.90 5.02 9.36
C ARG A 495 18.71 4.80 8.42
N ASP A 496 18.88 4.92 7.10
CA ASP A 496 17.83 4.65 6.11
C ASP A 496 17.41 3.19 6.02
N ARG A 497 18.12 2.27 6.70
CA ARG A 497 17.81 0.83 6.75
C ARG A 497 16.88 0.44 7.90
N MET A 498 16.40 1.37 8.71
CA MET A 498 15.48 1.10 9.82
C MET A 498 14.21 0.42 9.31
N ILE A 499 13.85 -0.71 9.91
CA ILE A 499 12.61 -1.44 9.65
C ILE A 499 11.72 -1.27 10.88
N LEU A 500 10.49 -0.79 10.70
CA LEU A 500 9.58 -0.48 11.80
C LEU A 500 9.38 -1.66 12.75
N SER A 501 9.05 -2.84 12.22
CA SER A 501 8.71 -4.04 12.99
C SER A 501 9.89 -4.56 13.81
N ARG A 502 11.12 -4.39 13.31
CA ARG A 502 12.34 -4.81 13.99
C ARG A 502 12.83 -3.79 15.02
N THR A 503 12.83 -2.50 14.65
CA THR A 503 13.61 -1.49 15.38
C THR A 503 12.73 -0.58 16.23
N LYS A 504 11.52 -0.25 15.76
CA LYS A 504 10.67 0.79 16.38
C LYS A 504 9.48 0.22 17.13
N GLU A 505 8.82 -0.79 16.60
CA GLU A 505 7.67 -1.42 17.27
C GLU A 505 8.03 -1.95 18.68
N PRO A 506 9.12 -2.72 18.88
CA PRO A 506 9.50 -3.22 20.20
C PRO A 506 9.80 -2.12 21.23
N ASN A 507 10.07 -0.91 20.76
CA ASN A 507 10.44 0.24 21.57
C ASN A 507 9.38 1.36 21.55
N SER A 508 8.20 1.11 20.99
CA SER A 508 7.12 2.11 20.84
C SER A 508 6.30 2.32 22.12
N GLY A 509 6.34 1.33 23.01
CA GLY A 509 5.45 1.24 24.17
C GLY A 509 4.12 0.53 23.88
N PHE A 510 3.95 -0.07 22.71
CA PHE A 510 2.77 -0.88 22.38
C PHE A 510 2.86 -2.34 22.85
N LEU A 511 4.00 -2.74 23.41
CA LEU A 511 4.25 -4.10 23.88
C LEU A 511 4.59 -4.09 25.35
N ASN A 512 4.02 -5.05 26.07
CA ASN A 512 4.49 -5.42 27.39
C ASN A 512 5.81 -6.22 27.23
N PRO A 513 6.96 -5.71 27.71
CA PRO A 513 8.24 -6.38 27.55
C PRO A 513 8.35 -7.67 28.37
N ASP A 514 7.52 -7.82 29.41
CA ASP A 514 7.50 -8.99 30.30
C ASP A 514 6.60 -10.10 29.75
N ASN A 515 5.73 -9.77 28.78
CA ASN A 515 4.94 -10.72 28.02
C ASN A 515 4.78 -10.25 26.57
N ALA A 516 5.73 -10.57 25.70
CA ALA A 516 5.72 -10.11 24.30
C ALA A 516 4.53 -10.67 23.47
N SER A 517 3.86 -11.72 23.97
CA SER A 517 2.65 -12.28 23.37
C SER A 517 1.36 -11.53 23.78
N ASP A 518 1.46 -10.63 24.76
CA ASP A 518 0.35 -9.78 25.18
C ASP A 518 0.04 -8.71 24.12
N LEU A 519 -1.10 -8.88 23.45
CA LEU A 519 -1.61 -7.98 22.43
C LEU A 519 -2.60 -6.95 23.00
N SER A 520 -2.87 -6.93 24.30
CA SER A 520 -3.89 -6.09 24.93
C SER A 520 -3.62 -4.57 24.85
N LEU A 521 -2.41 -4.16 24.44
CA LEU A 521 -1.93 -2.77 24.48
C LEU A 521 -1.99 -2.15 25.89
N GLY A 522 -2.25 -2.96 26.92
CA GLY A 522 -2.58 -2.52 28.28
C GLY A 522 -3.99 -1.94 28.44
N ARG A 523 -4.77 -1.72 27.36
CA ARG A 523 -6.07 -1.03 27.41
C ARG A 523 -7.23 -2.01 27.43
N ASN A 524 -8.26 -1.67 28.22
CA ASN A 524 -9.53 -2.39 28.24
C ASN A 524 -10.61 -1.73 27.36
N ARG A 525 -10.31 -0.55 26.80
CA ARG A 525 -11.18 0.14 25.82
C ARG A 525 -10.78 -0.28 24.41
N PRO A 526 -11.72 -0.38 23.45
CA PRO A 526 -11.36 -0.57 22.04
C PRO A 526 -10.27 0.42 21.63
N THR A 527 -9.12 -0.08 21.18
CA THR A 527 -7.95 0.73 20.86
C THR A 527 -7.28 0.27 19.58
N LEU A 528 -6.95 1.22 18.71
CA LEU A 528 -6.10 1.05 17.53
C LEU A 528 -4.80 1.85 17.71
N ALA A 529 -3.70 1.14 17.89
CA ALA A 529 -2.36 1.71 17.93
C ALA A 529 -1.74 1.76 16.53
N VAL A 530 -1.14 2.89 16.21
CA VAL A 530 -0.70 3.30 14.87
C VAL A 530 0.76 3.75 14.95
N LEU A 531 1.64 2.99 14.31
CA LEU A 531 3.08 3.28 14.27
C LEU A 531 3.52 3.59 12.82
N PRO A 532 3.54 4.87 12.42
CA PRO A 532 3.95 5.28 11.08
C PRO A 532 5.48 5.26 10.91
N ARG A 533 5.92 4.97 9.68
CA ARG A 533 7.32 5.10 9.28
C ARG A 533 7.68 6.56 9.13
N GLY A 534 8.65 7.02 9.91
CA GLY A 534 9.24 8.34 9.75
C GLY A 534 9.98 8.49 8.41
N ASN A 535 10.12 9.73 7.97
CA ASN A 535 10.98 10.11 6.85
C ASN A 535 12.43 10.23 7.31
N TYR A 536 13.30 9.37 6.77
CA TYR A 536 14.73 9.45 6.99
C TYR A 536 15.32 10.65 6.24
N PHE A 537 15.92 11.56 7.00
CA PHE A 537 16.67 12.69 6.46
C PHE A 537 18.15 12.65 6.84
N GLY A 538 18.54 11.76 7.76
CA GLY A 538 19.92 11.59 8.25
C GLY A 538 20.37 12.73 9.17
N GLY A 539 20.27 13.98 8.73
CA GLY A 539 20.74 15.15 9.47
C GLY A 539 22.23 15.09 9.80
N LYS A 540 22.69 15.91 10.75
CA LYS A 540 24.10 15.97 11.17
C LYS A 540 24.63 14.65 11.75
N SER A 541 23.75 13.86 12.39
CA SER A 541 24.13 12.58 13.00
C SER A 541 24.09 11.40 12.03
N GLY A 542 23.53 11.57 10.84
CA GLY A 542 23.24 10.48 9.90
C GLY A 542 22.09 9.55 10.34
N LYS A 543 21.41 9.84 11.45
CA LYS A 543 20.38 8.99 12.09
C LYS A 543 18.98 9.61 12.09
N GLY A 544 18.83 10.82 11.56
CA GLY A 544 17.65 11.67 11.67
C GLY A 544 16.40 11.14 10.97
N TYR A 545 15.27 11.22 11.68
CA TYR A 545 13.93 10.92 11.20
C TYR A 545 12.96 12.07 11.56
N ASN A 546 12.08 12.46 10.63
CA ASN A 546 11.00 13.42 10.86
C ASN A 546 9.68 12.89 10.25
N PHE A 547 8.59 13.66 10.33
CA PHE A 547 7.27 13.23 9.84
C PHE A 547 6.60 14.35 9.01
N PRO A 548 7.18 14.74 7.87
CA PRO A 548 6.71 15.87 7.08
C PRO A 548 5.25 15.70 6.61
N ALA A 549 4.81 14.47 6.34
CA ALA A 549 3.42 14.21 5.96
C ALA A 549 2.44 14.42 7.12
N LEU A 550 2.86 14.31 8.39
CA LEU A 550 1.96 14.36 9.55
C LEU A 550 1.87 15.74 10.20
N ILE A 551 2.83 16.63 9.94
CA ILE A 551 2.89 17.97 10.54
C ILE A 551 2.06 19.02 9.78
N THR A 552 1.38 18.62 8.71
CA THR A 552 0.44 19.49 7.98
C THR A 552 -0.87 19.64 8.75
N ALA A 553 -1.76 20.53 8.31
CA ALA A 553 -3.05 20.74 8.94
C ALA A 553 -3.95 19.48 8.91
N SER A 554 -3.88 18.69 7.83
CA SER A 554 -4.74 17.51 7.60
C SER A 554 -4.03 16.17 7.78
N GLY A 555 -2.70 16.13 7.72
CA GLY A 555 -1.93 14.91 7.57
C GLY A 555 -2.10 13.90 8.71
N LEU A 556 -2.20 14.36 9.96
CA LEU A 556 -2.51 13.46 11.07
C LEU A 556 -3.90 12.81 10.89
N GLN A 557 -4.90 13.61 10.52
CA GLN A 557 -6.26 13.12 10.30
C GLN A 557 -6.34 12.15 9.12
N GLU A 558 -5.58 12.40 8.04
CA GLU A 558 -5.47 11.49 6.91
C GLU A 558 -4.88 10.13 7.32
N LEU A 559 -3.86 10.12 8.20
CA LEU A 559 -3.30 8.88 8.75
C LEU A 559 -4.33 8.13 9.61
N ILE A 560 -5.07 8.86 10.46
CA ILE A 560 -6.12 8.29 11.32
C ILE A 560 -7.21 7.65 10.44
N ASN A 561 -7.72 8.39 9.46
CA ASN A 561 -8.77 7.91 8.57
C ASN A 561 -8.34 6.66 7.81
N PHE A 562 -7.11 6.66 7.26
CA PHE A 562 -6.55 5.48 6.61
C PHE A 562 -6.47 4.29 7.56
N SER A 563 -5.98 4.49 8.78
CA SER A 563 -5.82 3.41 9.77
C SER A 563 -7.17 2.85 10.23
N LEU A 564 -8.14 3.72 10.51
CA LEU A 564 -9.50 3.32 10.89
C LEU A 564 -10.21 2.59 9.77
N GLN A 565 -10.04 3.05 8.53
CA GLN A 565 -10.66 2.42 7.39
C GLN A 565 -10.06 1.04 7.12
N HIS A 566 -8.73 0.93 7.18
CA HIS A 566 -8.05 -0.36 7.06
C HIS A 566 -8.53 -1.34 8.13
N PHE A 567 -8.57 -0.90 9.39
CA PHE A 567 -9.07 -1.71 10.50
C PHE A 567 -10.56 -2.07 10.33
N SER A 568 -11.40 -1.11 9.95
CA SER A 568 -12.84 -1.33 9.76
C SER A 568 -13.12 -2.34 8.64
N ASN A 569 -12.38 -2.24 7.53
CA ASN A 569 -12.50 -3.18 6.42
C ASN A 569 -12.07 -4.60 6.83
N GLY A 570 -11.01 -4.72 7.65
CA GLY A 570 -10.53 -6.01 8.15
C GLY A 570 -11.55 -6.76 9.03
N PHE A 571 -12.47 -6.03 9.67
CA PHE A 571 -13.46 -6.59 10.61
C PHE A 571 -14.92 -6.34 10.20
N GLY A 572 -15.18 -5.84 8.98
CA GLY A 572 -16.53 -5.54 8.50
C GLY A 572 -17.27 -4.46 9.32
N LEU A 573 -16.54 -3.55 9.96
CA LEU A 573 -17.13 -2.48 10.77
C LEU A 573 -17.65 -1.35 9.88
N SER A 574 -18.78 -0.77 10.27
CA SER A 574 -19.34 0.42 9.63
C SER A 574 -19.40 1.57 10.62
N ASN A 575 -19.14 2.79 10.14
CA ASN A 575 -19.23 4.03 10.93
C ASN A 575 -18.30 4.13 12.16
N LEU A 576 -17.19 3.38 12.22
CA LEU A 576 -16.22 3.46 13.31
C LEU A 576 -15.66 4.89 13.45
N GLN A 577 -15.86 5.51 14.62
CA GLN A 577 -15.36 6.86 14.92
C GLN A 577 -14.19 6.82 15.89
N VAL A 578 -13.34 7.85 15.84
CA VAL A 578 -12.38 8.10 16.91
C VAL A 578 -13.15 8.45 18.18
N ASP A 579 -12.87 7.73 19.26
CA ASP A 579 -13.27 8.09 20.61
C ASP A 579 -12.24 9.06 21.19
N ARG A 580 -11.06 8.54 21.54
CA ARG A 580 -9.93 9.32 22.04
C ARG A 580 -8.77 9.30 21.06
N LEU A 581 -8.09 10.44 20.95
CA LEU A 581 -6.84 10.56 20.21
C LEU A 581 -5.69 10.72 21.21
N ILE A 582 -4.72 9.80 21.17
CA ILE A 582 -3.57 9.76 22.05
C ILE A 582 -2.31 9.91 21.20
N LEU A 583 -1.48 10.91 21.49
CA LEU A 583 -0.20 11.12 20.81
C LEU A 583 0.94 10.76 21.74
N THR A 584 1.82 9.88 21.28
CA THR A 584 3.04 9.54 22.00
C THR A 584 4.26 9.88 21.15
N ALA A 585 5.33 10.38 21.77
CA ALA A 585 6.54 10.76 21.05
C ALA A 585 7.81 10.40 21.83
N HIS A 586 8.83 9.93 21.11
CA HIS A 586 10.12 9.57 21.69
C HIS A 586 11.27 10.29 20.98
N SER A 587 12.25 10.79 21.75
CA SER A 587 13.49 11.37 21.22
C SER A 587 13.21 12.41 20.12
N GLY A 588 13.76 12.25 18.90
CA GLY A 588 13.50 13.15 17.78
C GLY A 588 12.03 13.31 17.36
N GLY A 589 11.14 12.39 17.75
CA GLY A 589 9.69 12.46 17.49
C GLY A 589 8.98 13.60 18.22
N GLY A 590 9.60 14.22 19.23
CA GLY A 590 9.00 15.37 19.92
C GLY A 590 8.93 16.64 19.06
N ALA A 591 9.85 16.85 18.11
CA ALA A 591 9.80 17.98 17.18
C ALA A 591 8.55 18.00 16.28
N PRO A 592 8.18 16.91 15.61
CA PRO A 592 6.92 16.84 14.87
C PRO A 592 5.69 16.89 15.80
N LEU A 593 5.74 16.32 17.01
CA LEU A 593 4.65 16.46 17.99
C LEU A 593 4.31 17.93 18.27
N MET A 594 5.33 18.78 18.49
CA MET A 594 5.10 20.22 18.75
C MET A 594 4.42 20.94 17.58
N GLN A 595 4.62 20.45 16.35
CA GLN A 595 3.99 20.99 15.15
C GLN A 595 2.57 20.47 14.98
N ILE A 596 2.35 19.18 15.21
CA ILE A 596 1.02 18.55 15.18
C ILE A 596 0.06 19.25 16.16
N LEU A 597 0.52 19.56 17.38
CA LEU A 597 -0.29 20.24 18.41
C LEU A 597 -0.68 21.68 18.06
N ARG A 598 -0.19 22.25 16.95
CA ARG A 598 -0.65 23.56 16.45
C ARG A 598 -2.01 23.48 15.76
N HIS A 599 -2.35 22.31 15.22
CA HIS A 599 -3.54 22.11 14.40
C HIS A 599 -4.46 21.01 14.94
N ASN A 600 -3.99 20.22 15.92
CA ASN A 600 -4.71 19.06 16.44
C ASN A 600 -4.91 19.17 17.95
N ASN A 601 -6.02 18.61 18.44
CA ASN A 601 -6.40 18.64 19.85
C ASN A 601 -6.57 17.21 20.41
N PRO A 602 -5.48 16.47 20.66
CA PRO A 602 -5.56 15.13 21.23
C PRO A 602 -6.13 15.17 22.66
N HIS A 603 -6.59 14.02 23.10
CA HIS A 603 -7.05 13.78 24.47
C HIS A 603 -5.87 13.59 25.42
N GLU A 604 -4.83 12.89 24.97
CA GLU A 604 -3.65 12.61 25.77
C GLU A 604 -2.36 12.83 24.98
N VAL A 605 -1.32 13.27 25.68
CA VAL A 605 0.02 13.41 25.13
C VAL A 605 1.05 12.77 26.06
N HIS A 606 1.81 11.80 25.56
CA HIS A 606 2.92 11.18 26.29
C HIS A 606 4.25 11.47 25.60
N VAL A 607 5.23 11.96 26.35
CA VAL A 607 6.51 12.44 25.84
C VAL A 607 7.64 11.71 26.55
N PHE A 608 8.40 10.91 25.80
CA PHE A 608 9.51 10.11 26.30
C PHE A 608 10.85 10.72 25.89
N ASP A 609 11.43 11.54 26.78
CA ASP A 609 12.71 12.22 26.63
C ASP A 609 12.88 12.90 25.25
N ALA A 610 11.89 13.71 24.87
CA ALA A 610 11.71 14.17 23.48
C ALA A 610 11.61 15.70 23.29
N LEU A 611 11.75 16.50 24.35
CA LEU A 611 11.60 17.97 24.28
C LEU A 611 12.96 18.66 24.10
N TYR A 612 13.43 18.83 22.85
CA TYR A 612 14.71 19.47 22.54
C TYR A 612 14.58 20.95 22.11
N GLN A 613 13.34 21.44 22.03
CA GLN A 613 12.99 22.73 21.44
C GLN A 613 11.80 23.34 22.18
N ASP A 614 11.41 24.55 21.77
CA ASP A 614 10.24 25.26 22.28
C ASP A 614 9.02 24.33 22.45
N ALA A 615 8.54 24.26 23.69
CA ALA A 615 7.41 23.43 24.10
C ALA A 615 6.09 24.23 24.17
N SER A 616 6.04 25.45 23.60
CA SER A 616 4.88 26.34 23.76
C SER A 616 3.59 25.75 23.21
N SER A 617 3.64 24.96 22.13
CA SER A 617 2.44 24.25 21.64
C SER A 617 1.90 23.25 22.66
N LEU A 618 2.79 22.49 23.30
CA LEU A 618 2.43 21.52 24.34
C LEU A 618 1.88 22.21 25.58
N ILE A 619 2.53 23.29 26.02
CA ILE A 619 2.10 24.09 27.18
C ILE A 619 0.69 24.66 26.93
N ARG A 620 0.45 25.28 25.77
CA ARG A 620 -0.88 25.83 25.44
C ARG A 620 -1.95 24.75 25.36
N TRP A 621 -1.63 23.58 24.79
CA TRP A 621 -2.56 22.45 24.77
C TRP A 621 -2.86 21.95 26.18
N ALA A 622 -1.83 21.77 27.01
CA ALA A 622 -1.94 21.26 28.37
C ALA A 622 -2.75 22.22 29.26
N ASP A 623 -2.47 23.52 29.22
CA ASP A 623 -3.23 24.53 29.98
C ASP A 623 -4.73 24.46 29.67
N ARG A 624 -5.10 24.43 28.37
CA ARG A 624 -6.51 24.30 27.95
C ARG A 624 -7.15 23.00 28.47
N ARG A 625 -6.45 21.86 28.32
CA ARG A 625 -6.98 20.55 28.70
C ARG A 625 -7.14 20.42 30.22
N ILE A 626 -6.14 20.87 30.98
CA ILE A 626 -6.20 20.91 32.44
C ILE A 626 -7.36 21.77 32.92
N ARG A 627 -7.54 22.99 32.36
CA ARG A 627 -8.65 23.88 32.74
C ARG A 627 -10.00 23.27 32.42
N GLN A 628 -10.13 22.60 31.28
CA GLN A 628 -11.34 21.88 30.90
C GLN A 628 -11.68 20.79 31.93
N ASP A 629 -10.70 19.98 32.31
CA ASP A 629 -10.90 18.90 33.28
C ASP A 629 -11.21 19.44 34.69
N ILE A 630 -10.50 20.49 35.13
CA ILE A 630 -10.80 21.19 36.39
C ILE A 630 -12.24 21.69 36.38
N THR A 631 -12.66 22.38 35.32
CA THR A 631 -14.00 22.96 35.20
C THR A 631 -15.07 21.87 35.25
N ALA A 632 -14.87 20.78 34.52
CA ALA A 632 -15.80 19.65 34.51
C ALA A 632 -15.91 19.02 35.91
N LEU A 633 -14.80 18.76 36.58
CA LEU A 633 -14.76 18.15 37.92
C LEU A 633 -15.27 19.07 39.04
N GLN A 634 -15.29 20.38 38.82
CA GLN A 634 -15.89 21.34 39.76
C GLN A 634 -17.42 21.40 39.63
N THR A 635 -18.03 20.86 38.56
CA THR A 635 -19.48 20.75 38.48
C THR A 635 -20.01 19.69 39.46
N SER A 636 -21.04 20.02 40.23
CA SER A 636 -21.57 19.25 41.36
C SER A 636 -22.18 17.88 41.01
N ALA A 637 -22.11 17.45 39.75
CA ALA A 637 -22.79 16.28 39.21
C ALA A 637 -21.89 15.04 39.05
N ILE A 638 -20.56 15.15 39.26
CA ILE A 638 -19.64 14.03 39.08
C ILE A 638 -19.44 13.30 40.42
N ALA A 639 -20.08 12.12 40.54
CA ALA A 639 -20.01 11.27 41.72
C ALA A 639 -18.67 10.51 41.86
N ASP A 640 -18.01 10.19 40.73
CA ASP A 640 -16.70 9.52 40.70
C ASP A 640 -15.75 10.29 39.76
N PRO A 641 -14.92 11.20 40.31
CA PRO A 641 -13.92 11.94 39.55
C PRO A 641 -12.92 11.06 38.80
N GLN A 642 -12.56 9.90 39.35
CA GLN A 642 -11.56 9.01 38.77
C GLN A 642 -12.12 8.28 37.55
N ALA A 643 -13.34 7.77 37.65
CA ALA A 643 -14.04 7.18 36.52
C ALA A 643 -14.28 8.22 35.41
N TRP A 644 -14.62 9.46 35.77
CA TRP A 644 -14.77 10.54 34.79
C TRP A 644 -13.45 10.85 34.08
N MET A 645 -12.33 10.97 34.80
CA MET A 645 -11.01 11.20 34.18
C MET A 645 -10.62 10.07 33.23
N ARG A 646 -10.90 8.80 33.58
CA ARG A 646 -10.64 7.65 32.71
C ARG A 646 -11.50 7.65 31.44
N ALA A 647 -12.75 8.09 31.54
CA ALA A 647 -13.68 8.08 30.41
C ALA A 647 -13.54 9.32 29.51
N GLN A 648 -13.44 10.50 30.10
CA GLN A 648 -13.63 11.80 29.41
C GLN A 648 -12.44 12.76 29.57
N GLY A 649 -11.68 12.64 30.66
CA GLY A 649 -10.58 13.55 30.97
C GLY A 649 -9.42 13.49 29.98
N GLY A 650 -8.53 14.48 30.00
CA GLY A 650 -7.26 14.46 29.28
C GLY A 650 -6.10 13.94 30.14
N ALA A 651 -4.90 13.86 29.56
CA ALA A 651 -3.69 13.50 30.31
C ALA A 651 -2.40 14.00 29.64
N LEU A 652 -1.42 14.42 30.45
CA LEU A 652 -0.07 14.74 30.01
C LEU A 652 0.94 13.94 30.83
N ARG A 653 1.78 13.16 30.16
CA ARG A 653 2.92 12.49 30.80
C ARG A 653 4.21 12.85 30.09
N VAL A 654 5.11 13.57 30.75
CA VAL A 654 6.42 13.94 30.21
C VAL A 654 7.51 13.31 31.08
N PHE A 655 8.38 12.52 30.47
CA PHE A 655 9.56 11.95 31.12
C PHE A 655 10.83 12.52 30.49
N TYR A 656 11.82 12.83 31.31
CA TYR A 656 13.12 13.31 30.85
C TYR A 656 14.25 12.82 31.75
N ARG A 657 15.47 12.82 31.24
CA ARG A 657 16.66 12.50 32.05
C ARG A 657 17.30 13.76 32.63
N GLY A 658 17.82 13.66 33.84
CA GLY A 658 18.60 14.76 34.43
C GLY A 658 19.93 14.97 33.70
N GLY A 659 20.34 16.22 33.54
CA GLY A 659 21.60 16.62 32.92
C GLY A 659 21.63 16.56 31.39
N THR A 660 20.47 16.40 30.71
CA THR A 660 20.40 16.27 29.25
C THR A 660 19.79 17.49 28.58
N ALA A 661 19.94 17.58 27.26
CA ALA A 661 19.39 18.66 26.43
C ALA A 661 17.85 18.78 26.50
N THR A 662 17.15 17.75 26.98
CA THR A 662 15.69 17.70 27.12
C THR A 662 15.17 18.24 28.44
N GLN A 663 16.04 18.38 29.45
CA GLN A 663 15.64 18.78 30.80
C GLN A 663 15.05 20.18 30.83
N SER A 664 15.71 21.17 30.23
CA SER A 664 15.30 22.58 30.33
C SER A 664 13.87 22.79 29.81
N TYR A 665 13.54 22.21 28.65
CA TYR A 665 12.20 22.32 28.06
C TYR A 665 11.17 21.49 28.83
N SER A 666 11.53 20.34 29.38
CA SER A 666 10.63 19.54 30.22
C SER A 666 10.29 20.28 31.52
N VAL A 667 11.29 20.84 32.19
CA VAL A 667 11.11 21.68 33.39
C VAL A 667 10.29 22.94 33.07
N ALA A 668 10.44 23.51 31.87
CA ALA A 668 9.59 24.63 31.45
C ALA A 668 8.11 24.23 31.35
N VAL A 669 7.79 23.04 30.83
CA VAL A 669 6.41 22.51 30.83
C VAL A 669 5.91 22.34 32.27
N HIS A 670 6.72 21.77 33.16
CA HIS A 670 6.36 21.61 34.58
C HIS A 670 6.03 22.95 35.23
N ARG A 671 6.92 23.95 35.08
CA ARG A 671 6.72 25.29 35.62
C ARG A 671 5.46 25.97 35.08
N ALA A 672 5.14 25.73 33.80
CA ALA A 672 3.97 26.33 33.18
C ALA A 672 2.65 25.75 33.72
N ILE A 673 2.61 24.45 34.05
CA ILE A 673 1.38 23.81 34.60
C ILE A 673 1.30 23.87 36.12
N ALA A 674 2.40 24.13 36.83
CA ALA A 674 2.45 24.14 38.29
C ALA A 674 1.42 25.09 38.96
N PRO A 675 1.15 26.30 38.45
CA PRO A 675 0.10 27.17 39.03
C PRO A 675 -1.30 26.54 38.96
N LEU A 676 -1.62 25.79 37.89
CA LEU A 676 -2.88 25.07 37.78
C LEU A 676 -2.96 23.96 38.81
N MET A 677 -1.87 23.20 38.97
CA MET A 677 -1.79 22.11 39.95
C MET A 677 -1.94 22.62 41.39
N ALA A 678 -1.38 23.80 41.70
CA ALA A 678 -1.50 24.42 43.01
C ALA A 678 -2.92 24.93 43.32
N SER A 679 -3.76 25.13 42.30
CA SER A 679 -5.15 25.59 42.45
C SER A 679 -6.17 24.46 42.62
N LEU A 680 -5.75 23.20 42.48
CA LEU A 680 -6.63 22.06 42.55
C LEU A 680 -7.19 21.89 43.97
N SER A 681 -8.48 21.55 44.07
CA SER A 681 -9.17 21.35 45.34
C SER A 681 -10.43 20.50 45.14
N GLY A 682 -10.89 19.85 46.21
CA GLY A 682 -12.05 18.95 46.15
C GLY A 682 -11.89 17.89 45.06
N ASN A 683 -12.91 17.70 44.22
CA ASN A 683 -12.90 16.70 43.14
C ASN A 683 -11.82 16.95 42.08
N SER A 684 -11.37 18.20 41.87
CA SER A 684 -10.32 18.48 40.88
C SER A 684 -8.92 18.13 41.37
N ALA A 685 -8.73 17.83 42.66
CA ALA A 685 -7.44 17.38 43.21
C ALA A 685 -6.85 16.20 42.44
N ILE A 686 -7.70 15.29 41.94
CA ILE A 686 -7.29 14.11 41.19
C ILE A 686 -6.58 14.42 39.85
N VAL A 687 -6.77 15.63 39.30
CA VAL A 687 -6.15 16.05 38.04
C VAL A 687 -4.62 15.97 38.11
N SER A 688 -4.01 16.16 39.28
CA SER A 688 -2.55 16.02 39.46
C SER A 688 -2.01 14.62 39.13
N ASP A 689 -2.88 13.62 39.10
CA ASP A 689 -2.47 12.26 38.79
C ASP A 689 -2.36 12.00 37.28
N TRP A 690 -3.11 12.76 36.46
CA TRP A 690 -3.16 12.63 35.00
C TRP A 690 -2.19 13.59 34.28
N TYR A 691 -1.76 14.67 34.94
CA TYR A 691 -0.90 15.70 34.35
C TYR A 691 0.43 15.81 35.11
N ARG A 692 1.45 15.11 34.63
CA ARG A 692 2.74 14.99 35.30
C ARG A 692 3.91 15.20 34.35
N VAL A 693 4.89 15.95 34.84
CA VAL A 693 6.24 16.02 34.27
C VAL A 693 7.17 15.42 35.30
N GLN A 694 7.97 14.43 34.92
CA GLN A 694 8.79 13.68 35.85
C GLN A 694 10.19 13.44 35.29
N ARG A 695 11.20 13.54 36.15
CA ARG A 695 12.55 13.06 35.86
C ARG A 695 12.54 11.54 35.96
N SER A 696 13.25 10.86 35.07
CA SER A 696 13.38 9.40 35.06
C SER A 696 14.84 8.95 35.09
N THR A 697 15.10 7.82 35.75
CA THR A 697 16.39 7.09 35.71
C THR A 697 16.49 6.07 34.58
N VAL A 698 15.39 5.80 33.87
CA VAL A 698 15.38 4.86 32.74
C VAL A 698 16.21 5.42 31.58
N SER A 699 16.89 4.52 30.87
CA SER A 699 17.73 4.88 29.73
C SER A 699 16.90 5.54 28.62
N HIS A 700 17.52 6.44 27.86
CA HIS A 700 16.84 7.22 26.82
C HIS A 700 16.01 6.36 25.85
N ASN A 701 16.60 5.27 25.35
CA ASN A 701 15.96 4.41 24.35
C ASN A 701 14.95 3.44 24.95
N ASP A 702 15.02 3.17 26.26
CA ASP A 702 14.15 2.21 26.92
C ASP A 702 12.85 2.84 27.47
N MET A 703 12.77 4.17 27.56
CA MET A 703 11.63 4.84 28.19
C MET A 703 10.27 4.45 27.62
N PRO A 704 10.03 4.48 26.28
CA PRO A 704 8.70 4.13 25.79
C PRO A 704 8.41 2.64 26.00
N ARG A 705 9.41 1.75 25.85
CA ARG A 705 9.27 0.31 26.13
C ARG A 705 8.91 0.03 27.58
N ARG A 706 9.50 0.75 28.53
CA ARG A 706 9.27 0.57 29.97
C ARG A 706 7.96 1.18 30.44
N TYR A 707 7.60 2.35 29.91
CA TYR A 707 6.50 3.17 30.44
C TYR A 707 5.24 3.17 29.57
N GLY A 708 5.37 3.09 28.25
CA GLY A 708 4.27 3.33 27.32
C GLY A 708 3.06 2.42 27.55
N TRP A 709 3.27 1.11 27.62
CA TRP A 709 2.16 0.16 27.78
C TRP A 709 1.45 0.32 29.14
N GLN A 710 2.18 0.68 30.19
CA GLN A 710 1.61 0.96 31.51
C GLN A 710 0.77 2.24 31.51
N LEU A 711 1.21 3.27 30.78
CA LEU A 711 0.45 4.52 30.62
C LEU A 711 -0.77 4.36 29.73
N LEU A 712 -0.69 3.48 28.72
CA LEU A 712 -1.87 3.11 27.96
C LEU A 712 -2.87 2.40 28.86
N ALA A 713 -2.44 1.52 29.77
CA ALA A 713 -3.31 0.85 30.73
C ALA A 713 -3.96 1.78 31.75
N ASP A 714 -3.16 2.57 32.46
CA ASP A 714 -3.64 3.60 33.37
C ASP A 714 -2.66 4.77 33.37
N VAL A 715 -3.06 5.85 32.69
CA VAL A 715 -2.24 7.06 32.55
C VAL A 715 -1.99 7.76 33.89
N SER A 716 -2.74 7.45 34.95
CA SER A 716 -2.52 8.01 36.29
C SER A 716 -1.43 7.30 37.08
N THR A 717 -1.02 6.11 36.63
CA THR A 717 -0.16 5.21 37.39
C THR A 717 1.19 5.82 37.75
N ASN A 718 1.69 5.46 38.94
CA ASN A 718 3.03 5.79 39.37
C ASN A 718 4.01 4.81 38.72
N LEU A 719 5.03 5.35 38.04
CA LEU A 719 5.99 4.53 37.31
C LEU A 719 7.32 4.42 38.08
N PRO A 720 7.96 3.24 38.07
CA PRO A 720 9.21 3.03 38.78
C PRO A 720 10.34 3.91 38.21
N GLY A 721 11.20 4.39 39.11
CA GLY A 721 12.35 5.23 38.75
C GLY A 721 11.97 6.61 38.22
N THR A 722 10.77 7.11 38.57
CA THR A 722 10.33 8.48 38.24
C THR A 722 10.28 9.36 39.49
N PHE A 723 10.66 10.63 39.33
CA PHE A 723 10.80 11.62 40.40
C PHE A 723 10.20 12.95 39.95
N SER A 724 9.78 13.77 40.90
CA SER A 724 9.40 15.16 40.58
C SER A 724 10.59 15.94 39.97
N PRO A 725 10.33 16.95 39.12
CA PRO A 725 11.34 17.63 38.31
C PRO A 725 12.56 18.24 39.02
#